data_AF-A0A7S4I398-F1
#
_entry.id   AF-A0A7S4I398-F1
#
_cell.length_a   1.000
_cell.length_b   1.000
_cell.length_c   1.000
_cell.angle_alpha   90.00
_cell.angle_beta   90.00
_cell.angle_gamma   90.00
#
_symmetry.space_group_name_H-M   'P 1'
#
loop_
_entity.id
_entity.type
_entity.pdbx_description
1 polymer ?
#
loop_
_entity_poly.entity_id
_entity_poly.type
_entity_poly.pdbx_seq_one_letter_code
_entity_poly.pdbx_strand_id
1 'polypeptide(L)'
;QCLPCPAGFAQPLDGSHSCVGCPSGTYQPNLGATECLKCGASVDSVRGSTQCSICSADYVRPLASSPVAECTACTAVTGISCPVNTTTESVVVNRGHWRISTSTLDIYACRDNNGVSPCLGGSDAGTRGNGYCAAGHFGPKCESCLATGDGRRKKFQSETATCEICPETWAPTLILIGVVSLTSTLIYLCYMFLYKKPPAFLKPASDVFKLFLSAIVEVGPSTIKAAIAFYQIVMSFPTSFAIDPVTIPFDFNIAMTMFDFVNIDWTEMVYPLGCLAGGYIARLSMVALFPLGLIIVLPVVTMAVIVLSNVLFSTGSLDEIASVETWTDSLSGTPTGTPSQTKRWGTVHLSISARRSRMSSFMQAVAKIQKPIPQLHKHMLRVLPLATFVIFLFLPAVTRSIFFTWVCTRYDEGNGNVVSYLRKDPTTVCGDSYHNALVGYANFLILLWPIGLNLLLFAAIWRNRKSLQEGRVTPYTAAVKFLTGGYKPKYFYWEFVELFRRLCCTGFIILIPQEYVFIRILAAFLVTIFILVLTAVMQPHKKPLDFYLAVICQTLVAICFSCFIIIRVLDSPDISDEAKETLMGFTDTKGAYLALGLMCITFLFLCLSVYLYRIHDSFQRLVRKMPVKNAEASSMWLLTGACGLGISALLSGGTLYGIIGGLVGGAIFFPIGGAIGSVCFFCLGGKDTKNAPEASNVKAITPKVTSSPSITSLTDGDISCST
;
A
#
# COMPACT_ATOMS: atom_id res chain seq x y z
N GLN A 1 67.08 34.63 -52.50
CA GLN A 1 67.28 33.52 -51.54
C GLN A 1 65.92 33.18 -50.96
N CYS A 2 65.50 31.91 -50.98
CA CYS A 2 64.26 31.47 -50.35
C CYS A 2 64.54 31.15 -48.86
N LEU A 3 63.71 31.66 -47.96
CA LEU A 3 63.78 31.32 -46.54
C LEU A 3 62.97 30.02 -46.30
N PRO A 4 63.48 29.06 -45.52
CA PRO A 4 62.72 27.87 -45.18
C PRO A 4 61.49 28.24 -44.35
N CYS A 5 60.35 27.58 -44.60
CA CYS A 5 59.17 27.79 -43.78
C CYS A 5 59.41 27.38 -42.32
N PRO A 6 58.93 28.16 -41.34
CA PRO A 6 59.01 27.80 -39.93
C PRO A 6 58.17 26.55 -39.65
N ALA A 7 58.49 25.83 -38.58
CA ALA A 7 57.69 24.69 -38.13
C ALA A 7 56.22 25.12 -37.90
N GLY A 8 55.28 24.25 -38.24
CA GLY A 8 53.84 24.54 -38.26
C GLY A 8 53.34 25.15 -39.58
N PHE A 9 54.24 25.49 -40.52
CA PHE A 9 53.90 26.06 -41.82
C PHE A 9 54.50 25.22 -42.95
N ALA A 10 53.76 25.14 -44.06
CA ALA A 10 54.20 24.50 -45.28
C ALA A 10 53.96 25.42 -46.50
N GLN A 11 54.71 25.23 -47.56
CA GLN A 11 54.45 25.90 -48.83
C GLN A 11 54.55 24.93 -50.00
N PRO A 12 53.41 24.45 -50.55
CA PRO A 12 53.40 23.54 -51.69
C PRO A 12 53.69 24.23 -53.04
N LEU A 13 53.63 25.56 -53.11
CA LEU A 13 53.82 26.32 -54.34
C LEU A 13 55.24 26.88 -54.46
N ASP A 14 55.94 26.48 -55.53
CA ASP A 14 57.26 27.00 -55.87
C ASP A 14 57.22 28.51 -56.16
N GLY A 15 58.22 29.25 -55.65
CA GLY A 15 58.37 30.69 -55.91
C GLY A 15 57.48 31.63 -55.07
N SER A 16 56.73 31.10 -54.11
CA SER A 16 55.86 31.91 -53.24
C SER A 16 56.62 32.67 -52.14
N HIS A 17 56.12 33.87 -51.79
CA HIS A 17 56.74 34.77 -50.80
C HIS A 17 56.26 34.57 -49.36
N SER A 18 55.26 33.71 -49.11
CA SER A 18 54.68 33.52 -47.77
C SER A 18 54.40 32.04 -47.49
N CYS A 19 54.69 31.56 -46.27
CA CYS A 19 54.35 30.19 -45.86
C CYS A 19 52.90 30.11 -45.36
N VAL A 20 52.22 28.99 -45.64
CA VAL A 20 50.83 28.77 -45.21
C VAL A 20 50.83 27.91 -43.95
N GLY A 21 50.19 28.38 -42.88
CA GLY A 21 50.06 27.60 -41.65
C GLY A 21 49.24 26.34 -41.89
N CYS A 22 49.71 25.21 -41.40
CA CYS A 22 49.01 23.93 -41.55
C CYS A 22 47.57 24.04 -41.02
N PRO A 23 46.55 23.63 -41.79
CA PRO A 23 45.16 23.68 -41.35
C PRO A 23 44.92 22.76 -40.14
N SER A 24 43.83 22.99 -39.41
CA SER A 24 43.42 22.08 -38.32
C SER A 24 43.29 20.64 -38.81
N GLY A 25 43.68 19.68 -37.98
CA GLY A 25 43.84 18.28 -38.37
C GLY A 25 45.20 17.93 -39.01
N THR A 26 46.08 18.92 -39.18
CA THR A 26 47.43 18.71 -39.73
C THR A 26 48.52 19.50 -39.00
N TYR A 27 49.72 18.95 -38.95
CA TYR A 27 50.87 19.53 -38.25
C TYR A 27 52.16 19.38 -39.04
N GLN A 28 53.19 20.15 -38.68
CA GLN A 28 54.50 20.03 -39.29
C GLN A 28 55.62 20.37 -38.30
N PRO A 29 56.41 19.38 -37.82
CA PRO A 29 57.48 19.64 -36.86
C PRO A 29 58.77 20.17 -37.50
N ASN A 30 58.99 19.92 -38.79
CA ASN A 30 60.26 20.21 -39.47
C ASN A 30 60.27 21.57 -40.18
N LEU A 31 61.46 22.17 -40.25
CA LEU A 31 61.71 23.41 -41.00
C LEU A 31 61.73 23.15 -42.51
N GLY A 32 61.24 24.09 -43.31
CA GLY A 32 61.33 24.05 -44.78
C GLY A 32 60.40 23.04 -45.46
N ALA A 33 59.33 22.62 -44.79
CA ALA A 33 58.40 21.63 -45.32
C ALA A 33 57.53 22.17 -46.46
N THR A 34 57.21 21.28 -47.40
CA THR A 34 56.32 21.56 -48.55
C THR A 34 54.89 21.04 -48.34
N GLU A 35 54.69 20.10 -47.41
CA GLU A 35 53.38 19.50 -47.09
C GLU A 35 53.17 19.38 -45.56
N CYS A 36 51.91 19.39 -45.12
CA CYS A 36 51.52 19.18 -43.73
C CYS A 36 51.15 17.71 -43.46
N LEU A 37 51.58 17.16 -42.33
CA LEU A 37 51.28 15.79 -41.91
C LEU A 37 49.90 15.72 -41.26
N LYS A 38 49.11 14.66 -41.53
CA LYS A 38 47.79 14.46 -40.88
C LYS A 38 47.91 13.93 -39.46
N CYS A 39 47.02 14.38 -38.59
CA CYS A 39 46.86 13.82 -37.25
C CYS A 39 46.20 12.42 -37.29
N GLY A 40 46.42 11.61 -36.26
CA GLY A 40 45.76 10.30 -36.07
C GLY A 40 44.28 10.45 -35.72
N ALA A 41 43.51 9.36 -35.78
CA ALA A 41 42.03 9.43 -35.64
C ALA A 41 41.53 10.00 -34.30
N SER A 42 42.26 9.79 -33.19
CA SER A 42 41.88 10.25 -31.84
C SER A 42 42.42 11.63 -31.46
N VAL A 43 43.27 12.22 -32.30
CA VAL A 43 44.02 13.45 -31.98
C VAL A 43 43.86 14.47 -33.11
N ASP A 44 43.98 15.74 -32.76
CA ASP A 44 43.79 16.86 -33.67
C ASP A 44 44.82 17.96 -33.36
N SER A 45 44.81 19.02 -34.13
CA SER A 45 45.73 20.17 -34.03
C SER A 45 45.04 21.47 -34.42
N VAL A 46 45.51 22.58 -33.86
CA VAL A 46 45.07 23.92 -34.23
C VAL A 46 45.89 24.41 -35.43
N ARG A 47 45.38 25.38 -36.18
CA ARG A 47 46.10 25.95 -37.33
C ARG A 47 47.51 26.41 -36.94
N GLY A 48 48.52 25.95 -37.68
CA GLY A 48 49.92 26.31 -37.44
C GLY A 48 50.64 25.47 -36.38
N SER A 49 50.10 24.31 -35.98
CA SER A 49 50.69 23.48 -34.93
C SER A 49 51.91 22.68 -35.40
N THR A 50 52.88 22.49 -34.51
CA THR A 50 54.06 21.63 -34.71
C THR A 50 53.83 20.18 -34.27
N GLN A 51 52.72 19.89 -33.59
CA GLN A 51 52.32 18.56 -33.10
C GLN A 51 50.79 18.47 -32.89
N CYS A 52 50.23 17.26 -32.88
CA CYS A 52 48.81 17.03 -32.53
C CYS A 52 48.65 16.95 -31.01
N SER A 53 48.24 18.06 -30.39
CA SER A 53 48.21 18.22 -28.93
C SER A 53 46.81 18.20 -28.31
N ILE A 54 45.76 18.07 -29.13
CA ILE A 54 44.37 18.12 -28.69
C ILE A 54 43.63 16.83 -29.11
N CYS A 55 42.55 16.48 -28.42
CA CYS A 55 41.70 15.37 -28.86
C CYS A 55 40.87 15.82 -30.08
N SER A 56 40.66 14.90 -31.03
CA SER A 56 39.73 15.11 -32.14
C SER A 56 38.28 15.16 -31.65
N ALA A 57 37.36 15.56 -32.54
CA ALA A 57 35.93 15.45 -32.26
C ALA A 57 35.56 14.00 -31.90
N ASP A 58 34.57 13.83 -31.02
CA ASP A 58 34.15 12.53 -30.45
C ASP A 58 35.16 11.85 -29.52
N TYR A 59 36.23 12.54 -29.11
CA TYR A 59 37.16 12.07 -28.08
C TYR A 59 37.27 13.03 -26.90
N VAL A 60 37.43 12.48 -25.70
CA VAL A 60 37.58 13.22 -24.43
C VAL A 60 38.83 12.77 -23.70
N ARG A 61 39.49 13.70 -23.00
CA ARG A 61 40.59 13.41 -22.07
C ARG A 61 40.26 13.82 -20.64
N PRO A 62 40.82 13.16 -19.61
CA PRO A 62 40.52 13.46 -18.21
C PRO A 62 40.86 14.89 -17.79
N LEU A 63 42.08 15.35 -18.10
CA LEU A 63 42.53 16.71 -17.83
C LEU A 63 43.19 17.32 -19.07
N ALA A 64 43.21 18.65 -19.16
CA ALA A 64 43.95 19.36 -20.21
C ALA A 64 45.47 19.08 -20.17
N SER A 65 45.99 18.72 -18.99
CA SER A 65 47.39 18.34 -18.75
C SER A 65 47.68 16.86 -19.01
N SER A 66 46.65 16.02 -19.20
CA SER A 66 46.85 14.60 -19.53
C SER A 66 47.49 14.45 -20.91
N PRO A 67 48.35 13.42 -21.11
CA PRO A 67 48.92 13.13 -22.41
C PRO A 67 47.82 12.82 -23.43
N VAL A 68 48.02 13.24 -24.68
CA VAL A 68 47.05 13.07 -25.78
C VAL A 68 46.77 11.59 -26.09
N ALA A 69 47.63 10.67 -25.61
CA ALA A 69 47.41 9.24 -25.70
C ALA A 69 46.22 8.73 -24.85
N GLU A 70 45.73 9.51 -23.89
CA GLU A 70 44.57 9.19 -23.04
C GLU A 70 43.23 9.68 -23.62
N CYS A 71 43.17 10.13 -24.88
CA CYS A 71 41.91 10.49 -25.53
C CYS A 71 41.04 9.22 -25.72
N THR A 72 39.94 9.13 -24.98
CA THR A 72 38.95 8.05 -25.06
C THR A 72 37.75 8.45 -25.91
N ALA A 73 37.15 7.50 -26.62
CA ALA A 73 36.00 7.78 -27.48
C ALA A 73 34.75 8.10 -26.64
N CYS A 74 34.07 9.19 -26.98
CA CYS A 74 32.87 9.65 -26.30
C CYS A 74 31.65 8.75 -26.51
N THR A 75 31.66 7.91 -27.55
CA THR A 75 30.62 6.89 -27.79
C THR A 75 30.52 5.85 -26.66
N ALA A 76 31.54 5.74 -25.82
CA ALA A 76 31.51 4.89 -24.62
C ALA A 76 30.56 5.41 -23.54
N VAL A 77 30.20 6.70 -23.56
CA VAL A 77 29.35 7.34 -22.54
C VAL A 77 28.11 7.90 -23.22
N THR A 78 26.93 7.46 -22.81
CA THR A 78 25.66 7.94 -23.37
C THR A 78 25.32 9.34 -22.84
N GLY A 79 24.78 10.19 -23.70
CA GLY A 79 24.27 11.51 -23.28
C GLY A 79 25.29 12.65 -23.28
N ILE A 80 26.45 12.50 -23.93
CA ILE A 80 27.42 13.58 -24.15
C ILE A 80 27.61 13.94 -25.61
N SER A 81 28.05 15.16 -25.84
CA SER A 81 28.61 15.62 -27.10
C SER A 81 30.03 16.15 -26.84
N CYS A 82 30.98 15.69 -27.65
CA CYS A 82 32.39 16.05 -27.53
C CYS A 82 32.86 16.83 -28.76
N PRO A 83 32.81 18.17 -28.70
CA PRO A 83 33.51 19.02 -29.65
C PRO A 83 35.03 18.76 -29.68
N VAL A 84 35.73 19.36 -30.63
CA VAL A 84 37.20 19.28 -30.72
C VAL A 84 37.83 19.81 -29.41
N ASN A 85 38.89 19.15 -28.94
CA ASN A 85 39.61 19.47 -27.69
C ASN A 85 38.75 19.40 -26.42
N THR A 86 37.85 18.42 -26.32
CA THR A 86 37.02 18.22 -25.12
C THR A 86 37.81 17.59 -23.97
N THR A 87 37.56 18.09 -22.76
CA THR A 87 38.06 17.55 -21.49
C THR A 87 36.88 17.13 -20.60
N THR A 88 37.12 16.37 -19.53
CA THR A 88 36.07 16.05 -18.56
C THR A 88 35.36 17.29 -18.03
N GLU A 89 36.07 18.41 -17.80
CA GLU A 89 35.45 19.67 -17.40
C GLU A 89 34.57 20.29 -18.50
N SER A 90 35.09 20.34 -19.72
CA SER A 90 34.48 21.09 -20.83
C SER A 90 33.48 20.28 -21.67
N VAL A 91 33.19 19.03 -21.29
CA VAL A 91 32.23 18.18 -22.02
C VAL A 91 30.84 18.77 -22.01
N VAL A 92 30.15 18.68 -23.14
CA VAL A 92 28.78 19.17 -23.29
C VAL A 92 27.83 18.02 -23.00
N VAL A 93 27.00 18.19 -21.97
CA VAL A 93 25.95 17.24 -21.60
C VAL A 93 24.74 17.49 -22.50
N ASN A 94 24.22 16.43 -23.11
CA ASN A 94 23.06 16.52 -23.98
C ASN A 94 21.78 16.81 -23.18
N ARG A 95 20.76 17.33 -23.86
CA ARG A 95 19.43 17.52 -23.26
C ARG A 95 18.89 16.19 -22.71
N GLY A 96 18.17 16.26 -21.59
CA GLY A 96 17.65 15.08 -20.90
C GLY A 96 18.71 14.31 -20.10
N HIS A 97 19.92 14.84 -19.96
CA HIS A 97 20.97 14.26 -19.13
C HIS A 97 21.48 15.27 -18.10
N TRP A 98 22.03 14.76 -17.01
CA TRP A 98 22.48 15.52 -15.87
C TRP A 98 23.71 14.89 -15.24
N ARG A 99 24.66 15.72 -14.82
CA ARG A 99 25.81 15.32 -13.99
C ARG A 99 25.95 16.27 -12.81
N ILE A 100 26.49 15.76 -11.70
CA ILE A 100 26.60 16.52 -10.45
C ILE A 100 27.73 17.56 -10.48
N SER A 101 28.82 17.30 -11.19
CA SER A 101 29.99 18.18 -11.24
C SER A 101 30.69 18.11 -12.59
N THR A 102 31.46 19.13 -12.93
CA THR A 102 32.32 19.15 -14.12
C THR A 102 33.53 18.22 -14.00
N SER A 103 33.88 17.78 -12.79
CA SER A 103 35.01 16.88 -12.52
C SER A 103 34.73 15.38 -12.71
N THR A 104 33.48 15.00 -13.01
CA THR A 104 33.07 13.60 -13.21
C THR A 104 32.47 13.38 -14.60
N LEU A 105 32.65 12.17 -15.14
CA LEU A 105 32.01 11.66 -16.35
C LEU A 105 30.79 10.78 -16.04
N ASP A 106 30.36 10.70 -14.77
CA ASP A 106 29.16 9.99 -14.36
C ASP A 106 27.91 10.80 -14.75
N ILE A 107 27.22 10.30 -15.77
CA ILE A 107 26.09 10.99 -16.39
C ILE A 107 24.83 10.18 -16.19
N TYR A 108 23.80 10.88 -15.75
CA TYR A 108 22.52 10.30 -15.43
C TYR A 108 21.46 10.82 -16.39
N ALA A 109 20.69 9.90 -16.96
CA ALA A 109 19.50 10.25 -17.71
C ALA A 109 18.43 10.82 -16.76
N CYS A 110 17.85 11.94 -17.18
CA CYS A 110 16.70 12.56 -16.56
C CYS A 110 15.41 12.05 -17.18
N ARG A 111 14.30 12.29 -16.49
CA ARG A 111 12.98 11.98 -17.03
C ARG A 111 12.67 12.88 -18.22
N ASP A 112 12.05 12.32 -19.25
CA ASP A 112 11.56 13.06 -20.40
C ASP A 112 10.13 12.64 -20.71
N ASN A 113 9.27 13.63 -20.99
CA ASN A 113 7.90 13.41 -21.43
C ASN A 113 7.65 14.22 -22.70
N ASN A 114 7.51 13.55 -23.84
CA ASN A 114 7.29 14.18 -25.15
C ASN A 114 8.29 15.31 -25.46
N GLY A 115 9.57 15.15 -25.10
CA GLY A 115 10.61 16.17 -25.29
C GLY A 115 10.61 17.29 -24.25
N VAL A 116 9.83 17.18 -23.17
CA VAL A 116 9.90 18.03 -21.98
C VAL A 116 10.67 17.29 -20.90
N SER A 117 11.88 17.77 -20.60
CA SER A 117 12.74 17.27 -19.54
C SER A 117 13.14 18.41 -18.61
N PRO A 118 13.25 18.17 -17.28
CA PRO A 118 13.75 19.16 -16.33
C PRO A 118 15.25 19.44 -16.51
N CYS A 119 15.96 18.59 -17.26
CA CYS A 119 17.38 18.74 -17.55
C CYS A 119 17.57 19.29 -18.97
N LEU A 120 18.06 20.52 -19.06
CA LEU A 120 18.36 21.18 -20.34
C LEU A 120 19.68 20.70 -20.95
N GLY A 121 20.57 20.15 -20.13
CA GLY A 121 21.95 19.86 -20.54
C GLY A 121 22.76 21.15 -20.68
N GLY A 122 24.00 21.04 -21.17
CA GLY A 122 24.92 22.17 -21.33
C GLY A 122 26.35 21.80 -20.94
N SER A 123 27.24 22.81 -20.89
CA SER A 123 28.63 22.64 -20.44
C SER A 123 28.82 22.97 -18.96
N ASP A 124 28.06 23.92 -18.42
CA ASP A 124 28.21 24.39 -17.04
C ASP A 124 27.37 23.58 -16.05
N ALA A 125 28.03 22.89 -15.11
CA ALA A 125 27.35 22.14 -14.06
C ALA A 125 26.79 23.04 -12.96
N GLY A 126 27.31 24.27 -12.79
CA GLY A 126 27.03 25.10 -11.62
C GLY A 126 27.34 24.37 -10.30
N THR A 127 26.65 24.75 -9.23
CA THR A 127 26.79 24.09 -7.92
C THR A 127 25.98 22.79 -7.89
N ARG A 128 26.67 21.65 -7.77
CA ARG A 128 26.05 20.31 -7.67
C ARG A 128 25.08 19.98 -8.82
N GLY A 129 25.41 20.37 -10.05
CA GLY A 129 24.64 20.03 -11.25
C GLY A 129 23.42 20.91 -11.50
N ASN A 130 23.19 21.95 -10.69
CA ASN A 130 22.05 22.85 -10.88
C ASN A 130 22.14 23.68 -12.18
N GLY A 131 23.32 23.82 -12.78
CA GLY A 131 23.50 24.50 -14.06
C GLY A 131 22.80 23.81 -15.23
N TYR A 132 22.56 22.50 -15.13
CA TYR A 132 21.83 21.73 -16.14
C TYR A 132 20.31 21.77 -15.97
N CYS A 133 19.81 22.34 -14.88
CA CYS A 133 18.39 22.32 -14.57
C CYS A 133 17.64 23.46 -15.25
N ALA A 134 16.41 23.17 -15.68
CA ALA A 134 15.46 24.17 -16.13
C ALA A 134 15.09 25.13 -14.98
N ALA A 135 14.66 26.35 -15.32
CA ALA A 135 14.29 27.35 -14.34
C ALA A 135 13.22 26.82 -13.36
N GLY A 136 13.47 26.95 -12.06
CA GLY A 136 12.58 26.45 -11.00
C GLY A 136 12.83 25.00 -10.58
N HIS A 137 13.74 24.29 -11.25
CA HIS A 137 14.20 22.95 -10.88
C HIS A 137 15.60 23.00 -10.26
N PHE A 138 15.89 22.09 -9.33
CA PHE A 138 17.21 21.94 -8.70
C PHE A 138 17.41 20.51 -8.16
N GLY A 139 18.59 20.24 -7.61
CA GLY A 139 18.92 18.97 -6.96
C GLY A 139 19.25 17.85 -7.95
N PRO A 140 19.45 16.62 -7.46
CA PRO A 140 19.84 15.49 -8.31
C PRO A 140 18.78 15.24 -9.39
N LYS A 141 19.23 15.09 -10.65
CA LYS A 141 18.38 14.92 -11.85
C LYS A 141 17.33 16.03 -12.05
N CYS A 142 17.49 17.18 -11.40
CA CYS A 142 16.55 18.30 -11.48
C CYS A 142 15.12 17.94 -11.05
N GLU A 143 14.96 16.95 -10.16
CA GLU A 143 13.67 16.47 -9.67
C GLU A 143 13.17 17.23 -8.42
N SER A 144 13.90 18.24 -7.94
CA SER A 144 13.47 19.10 -6.84
C SER A 144 12.98 20.46 -7.36
N CYS A 145 11.98 21.04 -6.69
CA CYS A 145 11.31 22.27 -7.15
C CYS A 145 11.55 23.45 -6.22
N LEU A 146 12.01 24.57 -6.76
CA LEU A 146 12.14 25.83 -6.03
C LEU A 146 10.75 26.42 -5.73
N ALA A 147 10.61 27.02 -4.55
CA ALA A 147 9.42 27.79 -4.20
C ALA A 147 9.34 29.07 -5.07
N THR A 148 8.14 29.48 -5.44
CA THR A 148 7.94 30.77 -6.12
C THR A 148 8.10 31.94 -5.15
N GLY A 149 8.41 33.13 -5.68
CA GLY A 149 8.48 34.37 -4.89
C GLY A 149 7.22 34.68 -4.06
N ASP A 150 6.06 34.13 -4.46
CA ASP A 150 4.79 34.18 -3.74
C ASP A 150 4.70 33.28 -2.49
N GLY A 151 5.78 32.55 -2.14
CA GLY A 151 5.81 31.64 -0.99
C GLY A 151 5.03 30.33 -1.15
N ARG A 152 4.43 30.07 -2.33
CA ARG A 152 3.74 28.82 -2.63
C ARG A 152 4.72 27.69 -2.93
N ARG A 153 4.48 26.52 -2.34
CA ARG A 153 5.29 25.32 -2.55
C ARG A 153 4.91 24.63 -3.86
N LYS A 154 5.90 24.00 -4.47
CA LYS A 154 5.74 23.21 -5.69
C LYS A 154 6.19 21.78 -5.42
N LYS A 155 5.56 20.83 -6.09
CA LYS A 155 5.98 19.43 -6.13
C LYS A 155 6.45 19.08 -7.55
N PHE A 156 7.39 18.15 -7.63
CA PHE A 156 7.78 17.58 -8.91
C PHE A 156 6.76 16.51 -9.30
N GLN A 157 6.17 16.64 -10.50
CA GLN A 157 5.22 15.67 -11.02
C GLN A 157 5.94 14.73 -11.98
N SER A 158 6.01 13.46 -11.60
CA SER A 158 6.76 12.42 -12.30
C SER A 158 6.22 12.07 -13.69
N GLU A 159 4.95 12.33 -14.00
CA GLU A 159 4.39 12.04 -15.33
C GLU A 159 4.64 13.17 -16.33
N THR A 160 4.51 14.42 -15.86
CA THR A 160 4.67 15.61 -16.71
C THR A 160 6.12 16.12 -16.74
N ALA A 161 6.99 15.60 -15.87
CA ALA A 161 8.40 16.02 -15.72
C ALA A 161 8.58 17.51 -15.38
N THR A 162 7.56 18.14 -14.78
CA THR A 162 7.53 19.57 -14.44
C THR A 162 7.18 19.83 -12.98
N CYS A 163 7.50 21.03 -12.51
CA CYS A 163 7.16 21.49 -11.15
C CYS A 163 5.78 22.16 -11.10
N GLU A 164 4.81 21.47 -10.49
CA GLU A 164 3.43 21.93 -10.33
C GLU A 164 3.18 22.52 -8.94
N ILE A 165 2.24 23.46 -8.85
CA ILE A 165 1.87 24.12 -7.58
C ILE A 165 1.09 23.13 -6.71
N CYS A 166 1.38 23.14 -5.41
CA CYS A 166 0.70 22.28 -4.45
C CYS A 166 -0.79 22.62 -4.32
N PRO A 167 -1.67 21.62 -4.17
CA PRO A 167 -3.08 21.86 -3.88
C PRO A 167 -3.25 22.51 -2.50
N GLU A 168 -4.27 23.36 -2.38
CA GLU A 168 -4.63 24.01 -1.13
C GLU A 168 -4.95 22.97 -0.04
N THR A 169 -4.59 23.27 1.21
CA THR A 169 -4.65 22.31 2.33
C THR A 169 -6.05 21.78 2.63
N TRP A 170 -7.10 22.51 2.26
CA TRP A 170 -8.49 22.12 2.54
C TRP A 170 -8.96 20.92 1.71
N ALA A 171 -8.49 20.78 0.47
CA ALA A 171 -8.96 19.73 -0.44
C ALA A 171 -8.67 18.31 0.08
N PRO A 172 -7.42 17.94 0.48
CA PRO A 172 -7.15 16.61 1.01
C PRO A 172 -7.76 16.36 2.39
N THR A 173 -7.91 17.39 3.23
CA THR A 173 -8.66 17.26 4.49
C THR A 173 -10.12 16.91 4.25
N LEU A 174 -10.76 17.44 3.20
CA LEU A 174 -12.13 17.07 2.84
C LEU A 174 -12.22 15.63 2.34
N ILE A 175 -11.24 15.13 1.58
CA ILE A 175 -11.19 13.72 1.17
C ILE A 175 -11.11 12.82 2.39
N LEU A 176 -10.22 13.13 3.35
CA LEU A 176 -10.08 12.36 4.58
C LEU A 176 -11.36 12.37 5.42
N ILE A 177 -11.99 13.53 5.58
CA ILE A 177 -13.28 13.66 6.28
C ILE A 177 -14.37 12.87 5.53
N GLY A 178 -14.40 12.94 4.20
CA GLY A 178 -15.28 12.17 3.33
C GLY A 178 -15.16 10.66 3.54
N VAL A 179 -13.93 10.13 3.56
CA VAL A 179 -13.68 8.70 3.80
C VAL A 179 -14.09 8.29 5.21
N VAL A 180 -13.74 9.06 6.24
CA VAL A 180 -14.10 8.77 7.65
C VAL A 180 -15.62 8.84 7.85
N SER A 181 -16.29 9.84 7.28
CA SER A 181 -17.74 10.01 7.36
C SER A 181 -18.49 8.92 6.61
N LEU A 182 -18.05 8.55 5.40
CA LEU A 182 -18.64 7.47 4.61
C LEU A 182 -18.51 6.12 5.34
N THR A 183 -17.31 5.80 5.82
CA THR A 183 -17.06 4.56 6.57
C THR A 183 -17.85 4.51 7.88
N SER A 184 -17.92 5.62 8.63
CA SER A 184 -18.74 5.69 9.84
C SER A 184 -20.24 5.58 9.55
N THR A 185 -20.73 6.18 8.47
CA THR A 185 -22.14 6.09 8.05
C THR A 185 -22.48 4.65 7.68
N LEU A 186 -21.61 3.96 6.96
CA LEU A 186 -21.75 2.54 6.63
C LEU A 186 -21.79 1.65 7.87
N ILE A 187 -20.86 1.84 8.81
CA ILE A 187 -20.86 1.11 10.09
C ILE A 187 -22.16 1.36 10.86
N TYR A 188 -22.64 2.60 10.87
CA TYR A 188 -23.90 2.97 11.52
C TYR A 188 -25.13 2.32 10.85
N LEU A 189 -25.20 2.30 9.53
CA LEU A 189 -26.27 1.62 8.78
C LEU A 189 -26.27 0.11 9.06
N CYS A 190 -25.09 -0.53 9.05
CA CYS A 190 -24.96 -1.93 9.45
C CYS A 190 -25.40 -2.13 10.91
N TYR A 191 -25.01 -1.25 11.83
CA TYR A 191 -25.44 -1.33 13.23
C TYR A 191 -26.97 -1.24 13.36
N MET A 192 -27.60 -0.29 12.67
CA MET A 192 -29.05 -0.12 12.66
C MET A 192 -29.77 -1.37 12.13
N PHE A 193 -29.26 -1.95 11.04
CA PHE A 193 -29.83 -3.12 10.40
C PHE A 193 -29.65 -4.41 11.22
N LEU A 194 -28.55 -4.52 11.98
CA LEU A 194 -28.21 -5.72 12.75
C LEU A 194 -28.74 -5.71 14.19
N TYR A 195 -28.71 -4.57 14.86
CA TYR A 195 -28.91 -4.50 16.31
C TYR A 195 -30.15 -3.73 16.76
N LYS A 196 -30.64 -2.76 15.98
CA LYS A 196 -31.90 -2.06 16.29
C LYS A 196 -33.06 -2.85 15.66
N LYS A 197 -34.24 -2.88 16.29
CA LYS A 197 -35.42 -3.59 15.75
C LYS A 197 -35.74 -2.99 14.37
N PRO A 198 -35.50 -3.70 13.24
CA PRO A 198 -35.82 -3.17 11.93
C PRO A 198 -37.34 -3.04 11.78
N PRO A 199 -37.84 -2.12 10.93
CA PRO A 199 -39.27 -2.06 10.63
C PRO A 199 -39.75 -3.41 10.07
N ALA A 200 -41.02 -3.76 10.34
CA ALA A 200 -41.56 -5.11 10.09
C ALA A 200 -41.30 -5.63 8.67
N PHE A 201 -41.31 -4.73 7.67
CA PHE A 201 -41.01 -5.03 6.27
C PHE A 201 -39.55 -5.46 6.00
N LEU A 202 -38.57 -4.94 6.75
CA LEU A 202 -37.14 -5.23 6.58
C LEU A 202 -36.62 -6.34 7.49
N LYS A 203 -37.45 -6.81 8.43
CA LYS A 203 -37.07 -7.84 9.41
C LYS A 203 -36.54 -9.14 8.77
N PRO A 204 -37.21 -9.75 7.77
CA PRO A 204 -36.71 -10.99 7.19
C PRO A 204 -35.43 -10.76 6.36
N ALA A 205 -35.28 -9.60 5.70
CA ALA A 205 -34.02 -9.22 5.03
C ALA A 205 -32.85 -9.08 6.03
N SER A 206 -33.10 -8.49 7.22
CA SER A 206 -32.11 -8.39 8.30
C SER A 206 -31.68 -9.77 8.80
N ASP A 207 -32.60 -10.72 8.93
CA ASP A 207 -32.29 -12.04 9.47
C ASP A 207 -31.45 -12.87 8.49
N VAL A 208 -31.73 -12.80 7.18
CA VAL A 208 -30.88 -13.43 6.16
C VAL A 208 -29.51 -12.73 6.07
N PHE A 209 -29.44 -11.41 6.21
CA PHE A 209 -28.18 -10.68 6.21
C PHE A 209 -27.30 -10.99 7.45
N LYS A 210 -27.90 -11.17 8.62
CA LYS A 210 -27.19 -11.67 9.83
C LYS A 210 -26.59 -13.05 9.60
N LEU A 211 -27.32 -13.92 8.90
CA LEU A 211 -26.83 -15.23 8.50
C LEU A 211 -25.63 -15.13 7.57
N PHE A 212 -25.71 -14.25 6.57
CA PHE A 212 -24.64 -13.98 5.62
C PHE A 212 -23.38 -13.40 6.29
N LEU A 213 -23.53 -12.43 7.19
CA LEU A 213 -22.41 -11.92 8.00
C LEU A 213 -21.82 -13.01 8.90
N SER A 214 -22.66 -13.88 9.46
CA SER A 214 -22.18 -15.02 10.25
C SER A 214 -21.36 -15.98 9.39
N ALA A 215 -21.74 -16.21 8.14
CA ALA A 215 -20.98 -16.99 7.17
C ALA A 215 -19.60 -16.36 6.88
N ILE A 216 -19.54 -15.04 6.66
CA ILE A 216 -18.28 -14.31 6.45
C ILE A 216 -17.36 -14.44 7.68
N VAL A 217 -17.90 -14.28 8.88
CA VAL A 217 -17.14 -14.42 10.13
C VAL A 217 -16.68 -15.87 10.36
N GLU A 218 -17.42 -16.87 9.86
CA GLU A 218 -17.08 -18.30 9.95
C GLU A 218 -15.93 -18.74 9.04
N VAL A 219 -15.73 -18.06 7.90
CA VAL A 219 -14.56 -18.26 7.00
C VAL A 219 -13.26 -18.16 7.80
N GLY A 220 -13.23 -17.25 8.78
CA GLY A 220 -12.16 -17.10 9.77
C GLY A 220 -11.04 -16.15 9.29
N PRO A 221 -10.30 -15.53 10.23
CA PRO A 221 -9.32 -14.50 9.90
C PRO A 221 -8.06 -15.05 9.20
N SER A 222 -7.74 -16.34 9.35
CA SER A 222 -6.54 -16.98 8.78
C SER A 222 -6.43 -16.83 7.27
N THR A 223 -7.51 -17.12 6.53
CA THR A 223 -7.52 -17.04 5.06
C THR A 223 -7.25 -15.62 4.57
N ILE A 224 -7.94 -14.64 5.16
CA ILE A 224 -7.80 -13.22 4.80
C ILE A 224 -6.39 -12.72 5.14
N LYS A 225 -5.87 -13.08 6.32
CA LYS A 225 -4.52 -12.71 6.75
C LYS A 225 -3.43 -13.26 5.83
N ALA A 226 -3.57 -14.50 5.34
CA ALA A 226 -2.60 -15.13 4.44
C ALA A 226 -2.54 -14.39 3.09
N ALA A 227 -3.70 -14.00 2.55
CA ALA A 227 -3.77 -13.17 1.34
C ALA A 227 -3.14 -11.79 1.58
N ILE A 228 -3.51 -11.08 2.65
CA ILE A 228 -2.92 -9.78 3.00
C ILE A 228 -1.40 -9.90 3.16
N ALA A 229 -0.91 -10.96 3.81
CA ALA A 229 0.52 -11.24 3.99
C ALA A 229 1.29 -11.27 2.68
N PHE A 230 0.74 -12.01 1.73
CA PHE A 230 1.34 -12.24 0.43
C PHE A 230 1.48 -10.91 -0.31
N TYR A 231 0.38 -10.17 -0.44
CA TYR A 231 0.37 -8.91 -1.18
C TYR A 231 1.21 -7.82 -0.51
N GLN A 232 1.21 -7.71 0.83
CA GLN A 232 2.06 -6.75 1.53
C GLN A 232 3.55 -6.94 1.23
N ILE A 233 4.00 -8.19 1.07
CA ILE A 233 5.39 -8.48 0.72
C ILE A 233 5.65 -8.23 -0.76
N VAL A 234 4.84 -8.81 -1.65
CA VAL A 234 5.03 -8.68 -3.10
C VAL A 234 5.01 -7.22 -3.55
N MET A 235 4.14 -6.41 -2.96
CA MET A 235 4.05 -4.99 -3.29
C MET A 235 5.19 -4.14 -2.77
N SER A 236 5.92 -4.62 -1.76
CA SER A 236 7.12 -3.93 -1.31
C SER A 236 8.30 -4.07 -2.28
N PHE A 237 8.24 -5.00 -3.25
CA PHE A 237 9.38 -5.38 -4.07
C PHE A 237 10.03 -4.25 -4.87
N PRO A 238 9.28 -3.44 -5.65
CA PRO A 238 9.89 -2.38 -6.47
C PRO A 238 10.70 -1.41 -5.61
N THR A 239 10.13 -1.04 -4.47
CA THR A 239 10.72 -0.06 -3.55
C THR A 239 11.85 -0.62 -2.67
N SER A 240 11.78 -1.89 -2.27
CA SER A 240 12.74 -2.49 -1.32
C SER A 240 13.99 -3.05 -2.03
N PHE A 241 13.81 -3.57 -3.24
CA PHE A 241 14.88 -4.21 -4.04
C PHE A 241 15.37 -3.34 -5.20
N ALA A 242 15.03 -2.04 -5.17
CA ALA A 242 15.51 -1.00 -6.10
C ALA A 242 15.37 -1.40 -7.58
N ILE A 243 14.19 -1.91 -7.95
CA ILE A 243 13.88 -2.26 -9.33
C ILE A 243 13.42 -0.96 -9.99
N ASP A 244 14.26 -0.37 -10.83
CA ASP A 244 13.94 0.90 -11.45
C ASP A 244 12.86 0.72 -12.53
N PRO A 245 11.87 1.63 -12.62
CA PRO A 245 10.76 1.51 -13.55
C PRO A 245 11.18 1.62 -15.03
N VAL A 246 12.38 2.13 -15.30
CA VAL A 246 12.93 2.33 -16.66
C VAL A 246 13.38 1.02 -17.30
N THR A 247 13.78 0.01 -16.50
CA THR A 247 14.17 -1.33 -16.97
C THR A 247 13.01 -2.31 -17.01
N ILE A 248 11.82 -1.89 -16.59
CA ILE A 248 10.63 -2.74 -16.54
C ILE A 248 9.90 -2.66 -17.89
N PRO A 249 9.67 -3.79 -18.60
CA PRO A 249 8.80 -3.78 -19.77
C PRO A 249 7.39 -3.33 -19.39
N PHE A 250 6.75 -2.55 -20.27
CA PHE A 250 5.45 -1.91 -20.08
C PHE A 250 4.38 -2.86 -19.48
N ASP A 251 4.39 -4.13 -19.88
CA ASP A 251 3.44 -5.16 -19.40
C ASP A 251 3.57 -5.49 -17.90
N PHE A 252 4.79 -5.50 -17.34
CA PHE A 252 5.00 -5.76 -15.91
C PHE A 252 4.72 -4.52 -15.06
N ASN A 253 4.95 -3.32 -15.61
CA ASN A 253 4.53 -2.09 -14.94
C ASN A 253 3.01 -2.05 -14.80
N ILE A 254 2.26 -2.43 -15.83
CA ILE A 254 0.79 -2.59 -15.76
C ILE A 254 0.41 -3.63 -14.69
N ALA A 255 1.04 -4.81 -14.69
CA ALA A 255 0.75 -5.85 -13.70
C ALA A 255 1.04 -5.41 -12.25
N MET A 256 2.08 -4.60 -12.01
CA MET A 256 2.43 -4.09 -10.67
C MET A 256 1.64 -2.85 -10.26
N THR A 257 1.33 -1.93 -11.19
CA THR A 257 0.49 -0.74 -10.96
C THR A 257 -0.94 -1.13 -10.59
N MET A 258 -1.44 -2.24 -11.12
CA MET A 258 -2.69 -2.86 -10.69
C MET A 258 -2.75 -3.12 -9.17
N PHE A 259 -1.63 -3.25 -8.48
CA PHE A 259 -1.58 -3.58 -7.06
C PHE A 259 -1.01 -2.45 -6.18
N ASP A 260 -0.71 -1.28 -6.76
CA ASP A 260 -0.03 -0.17 -6.07
C ASP A 260 -0.80 0.32 -4.83
N PHE A 261 -2.12 0.09 -4.78
CA PHE A 261 -2.95 0.35 -3.60
C PHE A 261 -2.70 -0.54 -2.37
N VAL A 262 -1.89 -1.62 -2.40
CA VAL A 262 -1.40 -2.25 -1.13
C VAL A 262 -0.06 -1.71 -0.69
N ASN A 263 0.72 -1.13 -1.62
CA ASN A 263 1.83 -0.25 -1.29
C ASN A 263 1.27 1.15 -1.01
N ILE A 264 0.39 1.26 -0.02
CA ILE A 264 -0.25 2.51 0.36
C ILE A 264 0.82 3.49 0.88
N ASP A 265 1.53 4.18 0.00
CA ASP A 265 2.10 5.50 0.24
C ASP A 265 0.92 6.50 0.18
N TRP A 266 -0.13 6.27 0.99
CA TRP A 266 -1.34 7.12 1.06
C TRP A 266 -0.96 8.55 1.40
N THR A 267 0.20 8.76 2.00
CA THR A 267 0.71 10.11 2.19
C THR A 267 0.98 10.82 0.88
N GLU A 268 1.44 10.18 -0.19
CA GLU A 268 1.54 10.85 -1.49
C GLU A 268 0.18 11.06 -2.16
N MET A 269 -0.77 10.15 -1.93
CA MET A 269 -2.17 10.28 -2.39
C MET A 269 -2.94 11.41 -1.67
N VAL A 270 -2.69 11.58 -0.37
CA VAL A 270 -3.38 12.57 0.48
C VAL A 270 -2.59 13.87 0.53
N TYR A 271 -1.26 13.83 0.63
CA TYR A 271 -0.43 15.03 0.75
C TYR A 271 1.03 14.83 0.27
N PRO A 272 1.35 15.15 -0.99
CA PRO A 272 2.68 14.92 -1.56
C PRO A 272 3.79 15.65 -0.77
N LEU A 273 4.95 15.00 -0.65
CA LEU A 273 6.04 15.40 0.24
C LEU A 273 6.52 16.84 0.01
N GLY A 274 6.66 17.27 -1.26
CA GLY A 274 7.10 18.62 -1.62
C GLY A 274 6.16 19.74 -1.13
N CYS A 275 4.95 19.39 -0.71
CA CYS A 275 3.96 20.35 -0.22
C CYS A 275 4.02 20.54 1.30
N LEU A 276 4.70 19.66 2.07
CA LEU A 276 4.65 19.68 3.53
C LEU A 276 5.60 20.68 4.13
N ALA A 277 5.06 21.53 5.02
CA ALA A 277 5.83 22.56 5.72
C ALA A 277 7.11 22.04 6.40
N GLY A 278 7.01 20.91 7.09
CA GLY A 278 8.08 20.29 7.87
C GLY A 278 8.90 19.21 7.15
N GLY A 279 8.89 19.19 5.82
CA GLY A 279 9.70 18.26 5.01
C GLY A 279 9.41 16.79 5.31
N TYR A 280 10.44 15.94 5.27
CA TYR A 280 10.30 14.50 5.46
C TYR A 280 9.88 14.10 6.89
N ILE A 281 10.27 14.86 7.92
CA ILE A 281 9.86 14.61 9.32
C ILE A 281 8.34 14.74 9.48
N ALA A 282 7.73 15.75 8.86
CA ALA A 282 6.27 15.92 8.89
C ALA A 282 5.56 14.76 8.18
N ARG A 283 6.07 14.30 7.03
CA ARG A 283 5.54 13.12 6.33
C ARG A 283 5.59 11.90 7.24
N LEU A 284 6.74 11.61 7.84
CA LEU A 284 6.92 10.45 8.70
C LEU A 284 5.98 10.49 9.92
N SER A 285 5.77 11.68 10.48
CA SER A 285 4.81 11.88 11.58
C SER A 285 3.36 11.60 11.15
N MET A 286 2.94 12.04 9.96
CA MET A 286 1.61 11.72 9.45
C MET A 286 1.45 10.22 9.19
N VAL A 287 2.46 9.57 8.58
CA VAL A 287 2.47 8.11 8.35
C VAL A 287 2.28 7.36 9.66
N ALA A 288 3.03 7.76 10.70
CA ALA A 288 2.99 7.12 12.00
C ALA A 288 1.70 7.42 12.78
N LEU A 289 1.18 8.64 12.76
CA LEU A 289 0.02 9.01 13.59
C LEU A 289 -1.32 8.59 12.99
N PHE A 290 -1.42 8.43 11.67
CA PHE A 290 -2.68 8.13 11.00
C PHE A 290 -3.36 6.83 11.45
N PRO A 291 -2.68 5.68 11.57
CA PRO A 291 -3.34 4.47 12.06
C PRO A 291 -3.82 4.63 13.51
N LEU A 292 -3.09 5.38 14.35
CA LEU A 292 -3.52 5.70 15.72
C LEU A 292 -4.76 6.60 15.70
N GLY A 293 -4.78 7.59 14.81
CA GLY A 293 -5.94 8.45 14.55
C GLY A 293 -7.17 7.63 14.14
N LEU A 294 -7.04 6.69 13.21
CA LEU A 294 -8.13 5.80 12.81
C LEU A 294 -8.66 4.96 13.98
N ILE A 295 -7.78 4.43 14.83
CA ILE A 295 -8.16 3.64 16.00
C ILE A 295 -8.99 4.44 17.01
N ILE A 296 -8.78 5.75 17.10
CA ILE A 296 -9.50 6.63 18.03
C ILE A 296 -10.75 7.21 17.37
N VAL A 297 -10.62 7.78 16.17
CA VAL A 297 -11.67 8.57 15.50
C VAL A 297 -12.83 7.69 15.04
N LEU A 298 -12.59 6.53 14.41
CA LEU A 298 -13.68 5.66 13.93
C LEU A 298 -14.64 5.25 15.05
N PRO A 299 -14.17 4.74 16.21
CA PRO A 299 -15.04 4.45 17.34
C PRO A 299 -15.75 5.66 17.92
N VAL A 300 -15.08 6.81 18.02
CA VAL A 300 -15.68 8.02 18.59
C VAL A 300 -16.80 8.54 17.70
N VAL A 301 -16.57 8.61 16.39
CA VAL A 301 -17.58 9.07 15.42
C VAL A 301 -18.75 8.09 15.36
N THR A 302 -18.49 6.78 15.30
CA THR A 302 -19.57 5.78 15.29
C THR A 302 -20.41 5.83 16.58
N MET A 303 -19.78 6.00 17.75
CA MET A 303 -20.50 6.20 19.01
C MET A 303 -21.30 7.50 19.01
N ALA A 304 -20.73 8.60 18.52
CA ALA A 304 -21.42 9.89 18.41
C ALA A 304 -22.65 9.80 17.49
N VAL A 305 -22.55 9.13 16.34
CA VAL A 305 -23.67 8.91 15.42
C VAL A 305 -24.76 8.05 16.08
N ILE A 306 -24.39 7.00 16.81
CA ILE A 306 -25.35 6.15 17.54
C ILE A 306 -26.08 6.95 18.63
N VAL A 307 -25.37 7.79 19.39
CA VAL A 307 -25.98 8.64 20.43
C VAL A 307 -26.89 9.69 19.79
N LEU A 308 -26.41 10.39 18.77
CA LEU A 308 -27.17 11.41 18.05
C LEU A 308 -28.45 10.83 17.46
N SER A 309 -28.39 9.64 16.87
CA SER A 309 -29.58 9.00 16.33
C SER A 309 -30.54 8.54 17.40
N ASN A 310 -30.07 8.03 18.54
CA ASN A 310 -30.96 7.69 19.64
C ASN A 310 -31.64 8.93 20.22
N VAL A 311 -30.97 10.08 20.24
CA VAL A 311 -31.57 11.36 20.68
C VAL A 311 -32.57 11.90 19.65
N LEU A 312 -32.21 11.93 18.37
CA LEU A 312 -33.07 12.44 17.29
C LEU A 312 -34.31 11.58 17.04
N PHE A 313 -34.20 10.25 17.19
CA PHE A 313 -35.32 9.33 16.95
C PHE A 313 -36.09 8.95 18.24
N SER A 314 -35.65 9.42 19.41
CA SER A 314 -36.41 9.29 20.67
C SER A 314 -37.65 10.20 20.73
N THR A 315 -37.84 11.09 19.76
CA THR A 315 -39.02 11.97 19.70
C THR A 315 -40.23 11.33 18.99
N GLY A 316 -40.15 10.05 18.59
CA GLY A 316 -41.24 9.34 17.91
C GLY A 316 -41.60 8.02 18.59
N SER A 317 -42.16 8.07 19.80
CA SER A 317 -43.04 7.07 20.42
C SER A 317 -43.17 7.35 21.92
N LEU A 318 -43.80 8.48 22.26
CA LEU A 318 -44.35 8.70 23.60
C LEU A 318 -45.88 8.70 23.57
N ASP A 319 -46.49 7.96 22.63
CA ASP A 319 -47.94 7.69 22.65
C ASP A 319 -48.27 6.18 22.79
N GLU A 320 -47.29 5.31 23.03
CA GLU A 320 -47.53 3.86 23.18
C GLU A 320 -46.88 3.23 24.42
N ILE A 321 -46.59 4.04 25.45
CA ILE A 321 -46.12 3.54 26.77
C ILE A 321 -47.10 3.95 27.89
N ALA A 322 -48.35 4.28 27.55
CA ALA A 322 -49.40 4.56 28.54
C ALA A 322 -50.59 3.58 28.51
N SER A 323 -50.43 2.39 27.92
CA SER A 323 -51.51 1.38 27.85
C SER A 323 -51.08 -0.06 28.17
N VAL A 324 -50.00 -0.24 28.93
CA VAL A 324 -49.62 -1.57 29.45
C VAL A 324 -49.30 -1.51 30.95
N GLU A 325 -50.18 -0.87 31.71
CA GLU A 325 -50.22 -0.98 33.17
C GLU A 325 -51.64 -1.33 33.64
N THR A 326 -52.28 -2.32 33.00
CA THR A 326 -53.50 -2.97 33.52
C THR A 326 -53.63 -4.40 32.98
N TRP A 327 -52.62 -5.24 33.20
CA TRP A 327 -52.76 -6.70 33.08
C TRP A 327 -52.09 -7.41 34.26
N THR A 328 -52.38 -6.95 35.48
CA THR A 328 -52.11 -7.70 36.71
C THR A 328 -53.18 -7.41 37.74
N ASP A 329 -54.45 -7.66 37.41
CA ASP A 329 -55.51 -7.90 38.39
C ASP A 329 -56.70 -8.61 37.74
N SER A 330 -56.54 -9.91 37.48
CA SER A 330 -57.65 -10.86 37.38
C SER A 330 -57.13 -12.29 37.37
N LEU A 331 -56.82 -12.80 38.56
CA LEU A 331 -56.89 -14.24 38.87
C LEU A 331 -57.37 -14.40 40.32
N SER A 332 -58.65 -14.07 40.55
CA SER A 332 -59.43 -14.68 41.63
C SER A 332 -60.94 -14.55 41.35
N GLY A 333 -61.54 -15.65 40.87
CA GLY A 333 -62.85 -16.13 41.32
C GLY A 333 -64.14 -15.41 40.90
N THR A 334 -64.92 -16.12 40.07
CA THR A 334 -66.39 -16.30 40.07
C THR A 334 -67.32 -15.31 39.32
N PRO A 335 -68.44 -15.83 38.76
CA PRO A 335 -69.14 -15.21 37.62
C PRO A 335 -70.49 -14.59 38.02
N THR A 336 -70.93 -13.53 37.33
CA THR A 336 -72.35 -13.25 37.00
C THR A 336 -72.45 -11.95 36.17
N GLY A 337 -73.37 -11.91 35.19
CA GLY A 337 -73.94 -10.65 34.67
C GLY A 337 -73.68 -10.30 33.19
N THR A 338 -74.75 -9.93 32.50
CA THR A 338 -74.97 -9.71 31.06
C THR A 338 -74.54 -8.33 30.52
N PRO A 339 -74.53 -8.09 29.19
CA PRO A 339 -73.77 -7.01 28.54
C PRO A 339 -74.60 -5.76 28.20
N SER A 340 -74.01 -4.56 28.23
CA SER A 340 -74.45 -3.44 27.36
C SER A 340 -73.51 -2.21 27.32
N GLN A 341 -73.42 -1.62 26.12
CA GLN A 341 -73.30 -0.17 25.81
C GLN A 341 -71.93 0.55 25.74
N THR A 342 -71.48 0.72 24.50
CA THR A 342 -71.02 1.95 23.82
C THR A 342 -70.98 3.30 24.57
N LYS A 343 -69.88 4.07 24.40
CA LYS A 343 -69.81 5.56 24.38
C LYS A 343 -68.38 5.97 23.94
N ARG A 344 -68.14 6.49 22.72
CA ARG A 344 -68.34 7.84 22.14
C ARG A 344 -67.50 8.94 22.80
N TRP A 345 -66.75 9.61 21.93
CA TRP A 345 -65.67 10.59 22.12
C TRP A 345 -66.05 11.83 22.94
N GLY A 346 -65.12 12.27 23.79
CA GLY A 346 -65.15 13.55 24.51
C GLY A 346 -63.86 14.33 24.25
N THR A 347 -64.01 15.57 23.82
CA THR A 347 -63.01 16.58 23.48
C THR A 347 -62.13 16.94 24.68
N VAL A 348 -60.80 16.96 24.51
CA VAL A 348 -59.86 17.44 25.56
C VAL A 348 -59.13 18.69 25.07
N HIS A 349 -59.27 19.75 25.85
CA HIS A 349 -58.60 21.04 25.70
C HIS A 349 -57.08 20.91 25.80
N LEU A 350 -56.35 21.55 24.87
CA LEU A 350 -54.92 21.80 24.98
C LEU A 350 -54.65 22.93 25.99
N SER A 351 -53.97 22.63 27.09
CA SER A 351 -53.29 23.64 27.90
C SER A 351 -51.78 23.57 27.67
N ILE A 352 -51.20 24.70 27.26
CA ILE A 352 -49.78 24.89 27.02
C ILE A 352 -49.13 25.25 28.36
N SER A 353 -48.69 24.25 29.13
CA SER A 353 -47.84 24.49 30.32
C SER A 353 -46.93 23.30 30.65
N ALA A 354 -46.15 22.82 29.68
CA ALA A 354 -45.10 21.83 29.92
C ALA A 354 -43.79 22.18 29.19
N ARG A 355 -43.24 23.35 29.49
CA ARG A 355 -41.88 23.74 29.05
C ARG A 355 -40.81 23.63 30.15
N ARG A 356 -41.21 23.32 31.40
CA ARG A 356 -40.29 23.28 32.56
C ARG A 356 -39.76 21.90 32.96
N SER A 357 -40.35 20.78 32.50
CA SER A 357 -39.86 19.42 32.85
C SER A 357 -38.75 18.89 31.92
N ARG A 358 -38.56 19.51 30.74
CA ARG A 358 -37.69 19.00 29.66
C ARG A 358 -36.18 19.02 29.98
N MET A 359 -35.74 19.92 30.87
CA MET A 359 -34.33 19.99 31.28
C MET A 359 -33.96 18.88 32.28
N SER A 360 -34.92 18.40 33.08
CA SER A 360 -34.67 17.37 34.11
C SER A 360 -34.43 15.97 33.50
N SER A 361 -35.15 15.62 32.45
CA SER A 361 -35.01 14.34 31.74
C SER A 361 -33.72 14.27 30.91
N PHE A 362 -33.33 15.40 30.31
CA PHE A 362 -32.05 15.53 29.61
C PHE A 362 -30.87 15.46 30.60
N MET A 363 -30.95 16.18 31.73
CA MET A 363 -29.95 16.10 32.80
C MET A 363 -29.87 14.70 33.43
N GLN A 364 -30.98 13.96 33.57
CA GLN A 364 -30.95 12.57 34.06
C GLN A 364 -30.39 11.57 33.04
N ALA A 365 -30.63 11.77 31.74
CA ALA A 365 -30.01 10.96 30.68
C ALA A 365 -28.50 11.21 30.57
N VAL A 366 -28.06 12.47 30.72
CA VAL A 366 -26.65 12.86 30.76
C VAL A 366 -25.99 12.41 32.07
N ALA A 367 -26.68 12.47 33.22
CA ALA A 367 -26.16 11.97 34.50
C ALA A 367 -25.96 10.44 34.52
N LYS A 368 -26.73 9.67 33.73
CA LYS A 368 -26.49 8.22 33.53
C LYS A 368 -25.19 7.90 32.78
N ILE A 369 -24.63 8.87 32.06
CA ILE A 369 -23.32 8.77 31.37
C ILE A 369 -22.16 9.00 32.37
N GLN A 370 -22.45 9.53 33.57
CA GLN A 370 -21.48 9.89 34.60
C GLN A 370 -21.16 8.71 35.57
N LYS A 371 -20.70 7.57 35.05
CA LYS A 371 -20.01 6.55 35.87
C LYS A 371 -18.64 6.25 35.25
N PRO A 372 -17.49 6.73 35.79
CA PRO A 372 -16.39 7.11 34.91
C PRO A 372 -15.40 5.99 34.55
N ILE A 373 -15.34 4.85 35.26
CA ILE A 373 -14.19 3.93 35.16
C ILE A 373 -14.54 2.51 34.64
N PRO A 374 -15.57 1.80 35.14
CA PRO A 374 -15.85 0.44 34.66
C PRO A 374 -16.57 0.38 33.29
N GLN A 375 -17.25 1.47 32.88
CA GLN A 375 -17.90 1.54 31.56
C GLN A 375 -16.92 1.88 30.44
N LEU A 376 -15.93 2.76 30.71
CA LEU A 376 -14.86 3.06 29.76
C LEU A 376 -14.08 1.79 29.39
N HIS A 377 -13.75 0.96 30.39
CA HIS A 377 -13.09 -0.32 30.17
C HIS A 377 -13.87 -1.25 29.22
N LYS A 378 -15.20 -1.33 29.41
CA LYS A 378 -16.07 -2.15 28.56
C LYS A 378 -16.19 -1.59 27.13
N HIS A 379 -16.16 -0.28 26.96
CA HIS A 379 -16.16 0.37 25.64
C HIS A 379 -14.81 0.21 24.92
N MET A 380 -13.68 0.37 25.63
CA MET A 380 -12.34 0.14 25.06
C MET A 380 -12.16 -1.30 24.57
N LEU A 381 -12.69 -2.29 25.29
CA LEU A 381 -12.65 -3.70 24.89
C LEU A 381 -13.46 -4.00 23.60
N ARG A 382 -14.48 -3.19 23.27
CA ARG A 382 -15.24 -3.33 22.01
C ARG A 382 -14.51 -2.77 20.80
N VAL A 383 -13.64 -1.79 21.02
CA VAL A 383 -12.80 -1.16 19.98
C VAL A 383 -11.56 -1.99 19.66
N LEU A 384 -11.10 -2.77 20.63
CA LEU A 384 -9.83 -3.50 20.56
C LEU A 384 -9.69 -4.47 19.36
N PRO A 385 -10.73 -5.21 18.89
CA PRO A 385 -10.63 -5.99 17.65
C PRO A 385 -10.29 -5.15 16.41
N LEU A 386 -10.97 -4.00 16.25
CA LEU A 386 -10.71 -3.06 15.17
C LEU A 386 -9.29 -2.51 15.28
N ALA A 387 -8.86 -2.18 16.51
CA ALA A 387 -7.50 -1.71 16.75
C ALA A 387 -6.44 -2.74 16.32
N THR A 388 -6.61 -4.01 16.70
CA THR A 388 -5.68 -5.07 16.30
C THR A 388 -5.64 -5.29 14.78
N PHE A 389 -6.78 -5.14 14.10
CA PHE A 389 -6.86 -5.23 12.64
C PHE A 389 -6.16 -4.07 11.94
N VAL A 390 -6.41 -2.83 12.38
CA VAL A 390 -5.76 -1.62 11.83
C VAL A 390 -4.25 -1.72 12.04
N ILE A 391 -3.80 -2.09 13.24
CA ILE A 391 -2.38 -2.29 13.53
C ILE A 391 -1.78 -3.33 12.58
N PHE A 392 -2.41 -4.49 12.42
CA PHE A 392 -1.94 -5.53 11.52
C PHE A 392 -1.80 -5.06 10.06
N LEU A 393 -2.74 -4.23 9.59
CA LEU A 393 -2.72 -3.72 8.22
C LEU A 393 -1.61 -2.69 7.99
N PHE A 394 -1.45 -1.72 8.90
CA PHE A 394 -0.56 -0.57 8.70
C PHE A 394 0.87 -0.81 9.20
N LEU A 395 1.10 -1.76 10.12
CA LEU A 395 2.40 -1.97 10.74
C LEU A 395 3.53 -2.22 9.71
N PRO A 396 3.40 -3.10 8.69
CA PRO A 396 4.46 -3.27 7.69
C PRO A 396 4.71 -2.01 6.84
N ALA A 397 3.64 -1.30 6.47
CA ALA A 397 3.74 -0.08 5.66
C ALA A 397 4.44 1.05 6.42
N VAL A 398 4.02 1.32 7.66
CA VAL A 398 4.64 2.34 8.54
C VAL A 398 6.11 2.00 8.81
N THR A 399 6.40 0.74 9.11
CA THR A 399 7.77 0.26 9.38
C THR A 399 8.68 0.51 8.18
N ARG A 400 8.23 0.16 6.97
CA ARG A 400 8.97 0.41 5.74
C ARG A 400 9.22 1.90 5.51
N SER A 401 8.22 2.77 5.72
CA SER A 401 8.38 4.22 5.60
C SER A 401 9.42 4.78 6.58
N ILE A 402 9.52 4.22 7.79
CA ILE A 402 10.57 4.59 8.75
C ILE A 402 11.95 4.19 8.21
N PHE A 403 12.11 2.96 7.72
CA PHE A 403 13.39 2.48 7.21
C PHE A 403 13.89 3.19 5.94
N PHE A 404 13.01 3.83 5.16
CA PHE A 404 13.44 4.66 4.01
C PHE A 404 14.30 5.87 4.39
N THR A 405 14.34 6.25 5.66
CA THR A 405 15.24 7.29 6.19
C THR A 405 16.73 7.00 5.95
N TRP A 406 17.11 5.72 5.82
CA TRP A 406 18.48 5.28 5.58
C TRP A 406 18.80 5.03 4.09
N VAL A 407 17.83 5.17 3.19
CA VAL A 407 18.03 4.89 1.77
C VAL A 407 18.53 6.13 1.06
N CYS A 408 19.86 6.23 0.94
CA CYS A 408 20.55 7.31 0.25
C CYS A 408 21.11 6.85 -1.09
N THR A 409 21.01 7.70 -2.10
CA THR A 409 21.65 7.53 -3.40
C THR A 409 22.97 8.29 -3.40
N ARG A 410 24.07 7.62 -3.73
CA ARG A 410 25.42 8.20 -3.80
C ARG A 410 25.69 8.78 -5.19
N TYR A 411 26.34 9.94 -5.24
CA TYR A 411 26.80 10.60 -6.46
C TYR A 411 28.25 11.03 -6.26
N ASP A 412 29.12 10.68 -7.21
CA ASP A 412 30.53 11.07 -7.20
C ASP A 412 30.66 12.51 -7.74
N GLU A 413 31.11 13.45 -6.90
CA GLU A 413 31.39 14.83 -7.32
C GLU A 413 32.73 14.95 -8.05
N GLY A 414 33.50 13.87 -8.17
CA GLY A 414 34.87 13.87 -8.66
C GLY A 414 35.87 14.27 -7.58
N ASN A 415 37.15 14.09 -7.87
CA ASN A 415 38.26 14.37 -6.93
C ASN A 415 38.20 13.60 -5.59
N GLY A 416 37.49 12.45 -5.57
CA GLY A 416 37.31 11.63 -4.37
C GLY A 416 36.23 12.12 -3.40
N ASN A 417 35.47 13.16 -3.76
CA ASN A 417 34.35 13.66 -2.98
C ASN A 417 33.05 12.97 -3.41
N VAL A 418 32.31 12.40 -2.45
CA VAL A 418 31.03 11.74 -2.71
C VAL A 418 29.94 12.40 -1.89
N VAL A 419 28.84 12.78 -2.55
CA VAL A 419 27.66 13.34 -1.88
C VAL A 419 26.50 12.39 -2.05
N SER A 420 25.72 12.22 -0.98
CA SER A 420 24.59 11.30 -0.96
C SER A 420 23.29 12.07 -0.68
N TYR A 421 22.23 11.79 -1.43
CA TYR A 421 20.90 12.39 -1.24
C TYR A 421 19.89 11.33 -0.81
N LEU A 422 18.89 11.72 0.00
CA LEU A 422 17.83 10.81 0.42
C LEU A 422 16.93 10.45 -0.76
N ARG A 423 16.73 9.16 -1.05
CA ARG A 423 16.00 8.72 -2.27
C ARG A 423 14.56 9.19 -2.33
N LYS A 424 13.87 9.21 -1.19
CA LYS A 424 12.46 9.65 -1.08
C LYS A 424 12.32 11.18 -0.99
N ASP A 425 13.39 11.89 -0.66
CA ASP A 425 13.43 13.35 -0.59
C ASP A 425 14.77 13.88 -1.14
N PRO A 426 14.87 14.09 -2.47
CA PRO A 426 16.13 14.52 -3.10
C PRO A 426 16.60 15.90 -2.65
N THR A 427 15.81 16.64 -1.85
CA THR A 427 16.23 17.92 -1.26
C THR A 427 17.15 17.74 -0.05
N THR A 428 17.11 16.57 0.61
CA THR A 428 17.86 16.31 1.84
C THR A 428 19.18 15.59 1.53
N VAL A 429 20.29 16.18 1.96
CA VAL A 429 21.63 15.57 1.88
C VAL A 429 21.82 14.61 3.06
N CYS A 430 22.22 13.38 2.79
CA CYS A 430 22.50 12.40 3.83
C CYS A 430 23.79 12.75 4.59
N GLY A 431 23.74 12.69 5.92
CA GLY A 431 24.84 13.07 6.81
C GLY A 431 24.81 14.52 7.31
N ASP A 432 23.93 15.37 6.76
CA ASP A 432 23.63 16.72 7.27
C ASP A 432 23.01 16.64 8.69
N SER A 433 23.18 17.69 9.49
CA SER A 433 22.42 18.00 10.70
C SER A 433 20.91 17.72 10.58
N TYR A 434 20.24 18.11 9.49
CA TYR A 434 18.81 17.82 9.29
C TYR A 434 18.55 16.31 9.13
N HIS A 435 19.39 15.63 8.34
CA HIS A 435 19.30 14.17 8.17
C HIS A 435 19.59 13.42 9.48
N ASN A 436 20.55 13.88 10.28
CA ASN A 436 20.86 13.30 11.58
C ASN A 436 19.69 13.46 12.59
N ALA A 437 19.03 14.62 12.60
CA ALA A 437 17.82 14.82 13.39
C ALA A 437 16.67 13.88 12.92
N LEU A 438 16.53 13.72 11.61
CA LEU A 438 15.57 12.79 11.02
C LEU A 438 15.87 11.33 11.38
N VAL A 439 17.13 10.90 11.34
CA VAL A 439 17.57 9.56 11.79
C VAL A 439 17.27 9.34 13.27
N GLY A 440 17.52 10.34 14.12
CA GLY A 440 17.17 10.31 15.53
C GLY A 440 15.67 10.10 15.76
N TYR A 441 14.83 10.82 15.02
CA TYR A 441 13.38 10.66 15.06
C TYR A 441 12.91 9.30 14.52
N ALA A 442 13.51 8.81 13.44
CA ALA A 442 13.22 7.49 12.89
C ALA A 442 13.55 6.37 13.88
N ASN A 443 14.67 6.46 14.62
CA ASN A 443 15.02 5.51 15.67
C ASN A 443 13.97 5.46 16.80
N PHE A 444 13.46 6.62 17.23
CA PHE A 444 12.35 6.67 18.19
C PHE A 444 11.10 5.95 17.64
N LEU A 445 10.76 6.16 16.36
CA LEU A 445 9.63 5.49 15.74
C LEU A 445 9.85 3.97 15.55
N ILE A 446 11.08 3.50 15.36
CA ILE A 446 11.41 2.06 15.35
C ILE A 446 11.08 1.43 16.71
N LEU A 447 11.45 2.10 17.80
CA LEU A 447 11.12 1.63 19.15
C LEU A 447 9.61 1.61 19.39
N LEU A 448 8.87 2.58 18.85
CA LEU A 448 7.42 2.66 19.01
C LEU A 448 6.66 1.62 18.17
N TRP A 449 7.02 1.46 16.90
CA TRP A 449 6.25 0.70 15.91
C TRP A 449 6.70 -0.76 15.76
N PRO A 450 7.74 -1.09 14.98
CA PRO A 450 8.13 -2.48 14.75
C PRO A 450 8.55 -3.21 16.03
N ILE A 451 9.08 -2.52 17.03
CA ILE A 451 9.50 -3.16 18.29
C ILE A 451 8.39 -3.06 19.34
N GLY A 452 8.04 -1.86 19.77
CA GLY A 452 7.14 -1.61 20.90
C GLY A 452 5.75 -2.20 20.71
N LEU A 453 5.13 -1.99 19.54
CA LEU A 453 3.78 -2.47 19.28
C LEU A 453 3.72 -4.00 19.19
N ASN A 454 4.72 -4.64 18.58
CA ASN A 454 4.81 -6.10 18.55
C ASN A 454 5.02 -6.70 19.94
N LEU A 455 5.92 -6.12 20.74
CA LEU A 455 6.13 -6.55 22.12
C LEU A 455 4.88 -6.36 22.97
N LEU A 456 4.15 -5.27 22.79
CA LEU A 456 2.89 -5.00 23.48
C LEU A 456 1.80 -6.03 23.11
N LEU A 457 1.63 -6.34 21.82
CA LEU A 457 0.70 -7.38 21.36
C LEU A 457 1.11 -8.76 21.89
N PHE A 458 2.42 -9.07 21.88
CA PHE A 458 2.95 -10.33 22.37
C PHE A 458 2.72 -10.47 23.87
N ALA A 459 3.04 -9.44 24.65
CA ALA A 459 2.82 -9.41 26.10
C ALA A 459 1.32 -9.54 26.45
N ALA A 460 0.44 -8.90 25.69
CA ALA A 460 -1.02 -8.99 25.88
C ALA A 460 -1.54 -10.42 25.67
N ILE A 461 -1.02 -11.14 24.67
CA ILE A 461 -1.33 -12.55 24.42
C ILE A 461 -0.71 -13.44 25.49
N TRP A 462 0.57 -13.22 25.80
CA TRP A 462 1.33 -14.03 26.73
C TRP A 462 0.76 -14.00 28.15
N ARG A 463 0.34 -12.83 28.62
CA ARG A 463 -0.30 -12.66 29.93
C ARG A 463 -1.60 -13.45 30.05
N ASN A 464 -2.30 -13.66 28.93
CA ASN A 464 -3.58 -14.38 28.88
C ASN A 464 -3.45 -15.81 28.32
N ARG A 465 -2.22 -16.36 28.26
CA ARG A 465 -1.94 -17.65 27.61
C ARG A 465 -2.74 -18.83 28.18
N LYS A 466 -2.96 -18.87 29.50
CA LYS A 466 -3.69 -19.97 30.17
C LYS A 466 -5.14 -20.01 29.67
N SER A 467 -5.82 -18.85 29.70
CA SER A 467 -7.19 -18.71 29.20
C SER A 467 -7.32 -19.04 27.71
N LEU A 468 -6.30 -18.71 26.91
CA LEU A 468 -6.25 -19.02 25.48
C LEU A 468 -6.07 -20.53 25.21
N GLN A 469 -5.20 -21.19 25.97
CA GLN A 469 -4.97 -22.64 25.85
C GLN A 469 -6.19 -23.45 26.29
N GLU A 470 -6.87 -22.99 27.34
CA GLU A 470 -8.12 -23.59 27.85
C GLU A 470 -9.34 -23.28 26.96
N GLY A 471 -9.20 -22.43 25.94
CA GLY A 471 -10.29 -22.05 25.04
C GLY A 471 -11.39 -21.21 25.69
N ARG A 472 -11.13 -20.58 26.83
CA ARG A 472 -12.13 -19.78 27.56
C ARG A 472 -12.37 -18.44 26.88
N VAL A 473 -13.63 -18.12 26.61
CA VAL A 473 -14.06 -16.84 26.03
C VAL A 473 -14.20 -15.77 27.11
N THR A 474 -13.10 -15.10 27.42
CA THR A 474 -13.07 -13.82 28.17
C THR A 474 -13.18 -12.61 27.23
N PRO A 475 -13.58 -11.42 27.71
CA PRO A 475 -13.60 -10.19 26.90
C PRO A 475 -12.26 -9.87 26.24
N TYR A 476 -11.15 -10.16 26.92
CA TYR A 476 -9.79 -9.99 26.39
C TYR A 476 -9.45 -11.00 25.28
N THR A 477 -9.75 -12.28 25.49
CA THR A 477 -9.53 -13.31 24.45
C THR A 477 -10.45 -13.11 23.24
N ALA A 478 -11.62 -12.49 23.42
CA ALA A 478 -12.48 -12.09 22.30
C ALA A 478 -11.86 -10.93 21.50
N ALA A 479 -11.20 -9.98 22.18
CA ALA A 479 -10.54 -8.86 21.53
C ALA A 479 -9.31 -9.28 20.71
N VAL A 480 -8.53 -10.24 21.21
CA VAL A 480 -7.33 -10.75 20.55
C VAL A 480 -7.64 -11.91 19.57
N LYS A 481 -8.92 -12.28 19.45
CA LYS A 481 -9.40 -13.34 18.55
C LYS A 481 -9.01 -13.11 17.10
N PHE A 482 -8.85 -11.87 16.66
CA PHE A 482 -8.32 -11.60 15.32
C PHE A 482 -6.90 -12.17 15.18
N LEU A 483 -5.99 -11.85 16.11
CA LEU A 483 -4.58 -12.29 16.08
C LEU A 483 -4.43 -13.80 16.30
N THR A 484 -5.08 -14.37 17.31
CA THR A 484 -4.94 -15.81 17.65
C THR A 484 -5.90 -16.72 16.88
N GLY A 485 -6.89 -16.15 16.19
CA GLY A 485 -7.89 -16.89 15.43
C GLY A 485 -7.28 -17.59 14.22
N GLY A 486 -7.64 -18.85 14.03
CA GLY A 486 -7.18 -19.69 12.90
C GLY A 486 -6.06 -20.67 13.26
N TYR A 487 -5.33 -20.46 14.36
CA TYR A 487 -4.22 -21.34 14.79
C TYR A 487 -4.63 -22.30 15.92
N LYS A 488 -3.97 -23.46 15.99
CA LYS A 488 -4.14 -24.43 17.08
C LYS A 488 -3.79 -23.76 18.43
N PRO A 489 -4.47 -24.09 19.55
CA PRO A 489 -4.20 -23.47 20.86
C PRO A 489 -2.74 -23.58 21.33
N LYS A 490 -2.01 -24.62 20.90
CA LYS A 490 -0.57 -24.80 21.16
C LYS A 490 0.30 -23.74 20.47
N TYR A 491 -0.12 -23.23 19.31
CA TYR A 491 0.64 -22.32 18.45
C TYR A 491 -0.02 -20.93 18.39
N PHE A 492 -0.55 -20.45 19.52
CA PHE A 492 -1.24 -19.15 19.59
C PHE A 492 -0.36 -17.95 19.20
N TYR A 493 0.97 -18.09 19.31
CA TYR A 493 1.96 -17.05 18.98
C TYR A 493 2.37 -17.03 17.50
N TRP A 494 1.83 -17.93 16.66
CA TRP A 494 2.28 -18.07 15.27
C TRP A 494 2.12 -16.79 14.46
N GLU A 495 1.12 -15.97 14.77
CA GLU A 495 0.93 -14.67 14.11
C GLU A 495 2.17 -13.76 14.22
N PHE A 496 2.93 -13.84 15.32
CA PHE A 496 4.18 -13.09 15.48
C PHE A 496 5.29 -13.60 14.57
N VAL A 497 5.33 -14.90 14.30
CA VAL A 497 6.29 -15.50 13.38
C VAL A 497 6.01 -15.00 11.96
N GLU A 498 4.74 -14.95 11.56
CA GLU A 498 4.33 -14.38 10.27
C GLU A 498 4.60 -12.87 10.18
N LEU A 499 4.28 -12.11 11.24
CA LEU A 499 4.55 -10.68 11.29
C LEU A 499 6.04 -10.37 11.24
N PHE A 500 6.86 -11.14 11.97
CA PHE A 500 8.32 -11.00 11.94
C PHE A 500 8.88 -11.24 10.53
N ARG A 501 8.43 -12.30 9.85
CA ARG A 501 8.80 -12.57 8.45
C ARG A 501 8.47 -11.38 7.55
N ARG A 502 7.26 -10.82 7.67
CA ARG A 502 6.85 -9.64 6.88
C ARG A 502 7.76 -8.44 7.16
N LEU A 503 8.01 -8.11 8.43
CA LEU A 503 8.86 -6.98 8.80
C LEU A 503 10.31 -7.16 8.33
N CYS A 504 10.81 -8.39 8.31
CA CYS A 504 12.11 -8.71 7.72
C CYS A 504 12.11 -8.44 6.22
N CYS A 505 11.17 -9.03 5.48
CA CYS A 505 11.12 -8.94 4.03
C CYS A 505 10.80 -7.53 3.49
N THR A 506 10.02 -6.73 4.22
CA THR A 506 9.58 -5.40 3.75
C THR A 506 10.29 -4.23 4.44
N GLY A 507 11.01 -4.47 5.54
CA GLY A 507 11.54 -3.42 6.42
C GLY A 507 13.02 -3.60 6.74
N PHE A 508 13.37 -4.56 7.60
CA PHE A 508 14.74 -4.71 8.13
C PHE A 508 15.80 -4.87 7.04
N ILE A 509 15.47 -5.50 5.91
CA ILE A 509 16.40 -5.70 4.78
C ILE A 509 16.81 -4.37 4.13
N ILE A 510 16.02 -3.30 4.28
CA ILE A 510 16.33 -1.98 3.73
C ILE A 510 17.59 -1.38 4.39
N LEU A 511 17.94 -1.82 5.61
CA LEU A 511 19.15 -1.38 6.32
C LEU A 511 20.46 -1.80 5.63
N ILE A 512 20.45 -2.90 4.89
CA ILE A 512 21.59 -3.28 4.05
C ILE A 512 21.71 -2.23 2.96
N PRO A 513 22.86 -1.63 2.64
CA PRO A 513 22.98 -0.59 1.61
C PRO A 513 22.53 -1.05 0.21
N GLN A 514 22.16 -0.09 -0.65
CA GLN A 514 21.69 -0.39 -2.01
C GLN A 514 22.79 -1.02 -2.88
N GLU A 515 24.06 -0.75 -2.60
CA GLU A 515 25.19 -1.37 -3.31
C GLU A 515 25.17 -2.90 -3.23
N TYR A 516 24.54 -3.45 -2.20
CA TYR A 516 24.42 -4.88 -1.96
C TYR A 516 22.99 -5.39 -2.19
N VAL A 517 22.33 -4.97 -3.27
CA VAL A 517 20.95 -5.45 -3.62
C VAL A 517 20.88 -6.98 -3.66
N PHE A 518 21.90 -7.65 -4.19
CA PHE A 518 21.95 -9.11 -4.23
C PHE A 518 21.84 -9.74 -2.83
N ILE A 519 22.59 -9.20 -1.86
CA ILE A 519 22.55 -9.65 -0.46
C ILE A 519 21.18 -9.37 0.17
N ARG A 520 20.55 -8.23 -0.16
CA ARG A 520 19.18 -7.92 0.29
C ARG A 520 18.19 -9.02 -0.14
N ILE A 521 18.21 -9.39 -1.42
CA ILE A 521 17.30 -10.39 -1.98
C ILE A 521 17.60 -11.77 -1.38
N LEU A 522 18.88 -12.14 -1.28
CA LEU A 522 19.30 -13.41 -0.70
C LEU A 522 18.87 -13.55 0.76
N ALA A 523 19.04 -12.49 1.57
CA ALA A 523 18.58 -12.48 2.96
C ALA A 523 17.05 -12.66 3.06
N ALA A 524 16.28 -11.99 2.19
CA ALA A 524 14.82 -12.13 2.14
C ALA A 524 14.38 -13.55 1.77
N PHE A 525 15.08 -14.16 0.81
CA PHE A 525 14.85 -15.52 0.37
C PHE A 525 15.12 -16.52 1.49
N LEU A 526 16.27 -16.42 2.17
CA LEU A 526 16.62 -17.31 3.28
C LEU A 526 15.64 -17.21 4.45
N VAL A 527 15.23 -16.00 4.84
CA VAL A 527 14.21 -15.80 5.89
C VAL A 527 12.87 -16.42 5.47
N THR A 528 12.48 -16.26 4.21
CA THR A 528 11.22 -16.82 3.70
C THR A 528 11.24 -18.35 3.67
N ILE A 529 12.33 -18.96 3.20
CA ILE A 529 12.50 -20.42 3.19
C ILE A 529 12.52 -20.98 4.61
N PHE A 530 13.24 -20.33 5.53
CA PHE A 530 13.30 -20.76 6.93
C PHE A 530 11.90 -20.81 7.57
N ILE A 531 11.11 -19.74 7.41
CA ILE A 531 9.75 -19.69 7.95
C ILE A 531 8.79 -20.63 7.20
N LEU A 532 9.01 -20.87 5.90
CA LEU A 532 8.26 -21.87 5.13
C LEU A 532 8.48 -23.28 5.69
N VAL A 533 9.73 -23.68 5.93
CA VAL A 533 10.08 -24.96 6.54
C VAL A 533 9.46 -25.06 7.93
N LEU A 534 9.57 -24.01 8.75
CA LEU A 534 8.96 -23.98 10.07
C LEU A 534 7.44 -24.13 10.00
N THR A 535 6.78 -23.46 9.04
CA THR A 535 5.32 -23.57 8.81
C THR A 535 4.92 -25.00 8.42
N ALA A 536 5.68 -25.61 7.50
CA ALA A 536 5.43 -26.96 7.01
C ALA A 536 5.59 -28.03 8.10
N VAL A 537 6.61 -27.91 8.96
CA VAL A 537 6.88 -28.85 10.07
C VAL A 537 5.87 -28.68 11.20
N MET A 538 5.60 -27.43 11.61
CA MET A 538 4.82 -27.17 12.82
C MET A 538 3.30 -27.25 12.60
N GLN A 539 2.84 -27.10 11.35
CA GLN A 539 1.43 -27.14 10.95
C GLN A 539 0.50 -26.35 11.91
N PRO A 540 0.70 -25.03 12.03
CA PRO A 540 0.12 -24.22 13.09
C PRO A 540 -1.40 -23.97 12.92
N HIS A 541 -1.92 -24.05 11.70
CA HIS A 541 -3.31 -23.76 11.37
C HIS A 541 -4.27 -24.88 11.83
N LYS A 542 -5.49 -24.50 12.24
CA LYS A 542 -6.54 -25.47 12.63
C LYS A 542 -7.15 -26.19 11.42
N LYS A 543 -7.45 -25.45 10.35
CA LYS A 543 -8.10 -25.99 9.14
C LYS A 543 -7.01 -26.40 8.14
N PRO A 544 -7.09 -27.58 7.50
CA PRO A 544 -6.09 -28.03 6.52
C PRO A 544 -6.01 -27.11 5.31
N LEU A 545 -7.15 -26.59 4.82
CA LEU A 545 -7.18 -25.66 3.70
C LEU A 545 -6.50 -24.31 4.03
N ASP A 546 -6.53 -23.84 5.29
CA ASP A 546 -5.77 -22.64 5.69
C ASP A 546 -4.27 -22.92 5.71
N PHE A 547 -3.87 -24.13 6.13
CA PHE A 547 -2.49 -24.57 6.10
C PHE A 547 -1.94 -24.61 4.66
N TYR A 548 -2.65 -25.27 3.74
CA TYR A 548 -2.23 -25.33 2.34
C TYR A 548 -2.15 -23.94 1.71
N LEU A 549 -3.13 -23.06 1.96
CA LEU A 549 -3.09 -21.70 1.44
C LEU A 549 -1.88 -20.93 1.96
N ALA A 550 -1.56 -21.03 3.26
CA ALA A 550 -0.39 -20.36 3.84
C ALA A 550 0.93 -20.88 3.23
N VAL A 551 1.06 -22.19 3.03
CA VAL A 551 2.23 -22.80 2.38
C VAL A 551 2.35 -22.34 0.92
N ILE A 552 1.25 -22.36 0.16
CA ILE A 552 1.23 -21.88 -1.23
C ILE A 552 1.65 -20.40 -1.30
N CYS A 553 1.09 -19.52 -0.45
CA CYS A 553 1.49 -18.11 -0.37
C CYS A 553 3.01 -17.97 -0.18
N GLN A 554 3.58 -18.70 0.77
CA GLN A 554 4.99 -18.57 1.12
C GLN A 554 5.91 -19.16 0.04
N THR A 555 5.52 -20.29 -0.55
CA THR A 555 6.24 -20.87 -1.69
C THR A 555 6.25 -19.91 -2.87
N LEU A 556 5.13 -19.26 -3.19
CA LEU A 556 5.07 -18.26 -4.26
C LEU A 556 5.95 -17.05 -3.98
N VAL A 557 5.99 -16.56 -2.73
CA VAL A 557 6.93 -15.48 -2.36
C VAL A 557 8.39 -15.93 -2.53
N ALA A 558 8.72 -17.17 -2.17
CA ALA A 558 10.06 -17.72 -2.39
C ALA A 558 10.41 -17.85 -3.89
N ILE A 559 9.45 -18.25 -4.73
CA ILE A 559 9.59 -18.26 -6.19
C ILE A 559 9.81 -16.83 -6.70
N CYS A 560 9.07 -15.83 -6.21
CA CYS A 560 9.28 -14.43 -6.59
C CYS A 560 10.71 -13.97 -6.29
N PHE A 561 11.23 -14.27 -5.09
CA PHE A 561 12.62 -13.96 -4.76
C PHE A 561 13.63 -14.68 -5.66
N SER A 562 13.35 -15.93 -6.02
CA SER A 562 14.19 -16.69 -6.98
C SER A 562 14.20 -16.02 -8.35
N CYS A 563 13.03 -15.58 -8.85
CA CYS A 563 12.93 -14.80 -10.08
C CYS A 563 13.72 -13.48 -10.01
N PHE A 564 13.72 -12.78 -8.87
CA PHE A 564 14.52 -11.56 -8.73
C PHE A 564 16.02 -11.81 -8.72
N ILE A 565 16.46 -12.92 -8.14
CA ILE A 565 17.86 -13.34 -8.23
C ILE A 565 18.23 -13.54 -9.70
N ILE A 566 17.41 -14.27 -10.46
CA ILE A 566 17.60 -14.49 -11.91
C ILE A 566 17.66 -13.16 -12.66
N ILE A 567 16.68 -12.27 -12.45
CA ILE A 567 16.62 -10.95 -13.10
C ILE A 567 17.90 -10.16 -12.82
N ARG A 568 18.39 -10.14 -11.58
CA ARG A 568 19.62 -9.41 -11.24
C ARG A 568 20.88 -10.01 -11.84
N VAL A 569 20.94 -11.33 -12.00
CA VAL A 569 22.05 -11.98 -12.68
C VAL A 569 22.03 -11.65 -14.18
N LEU A 570 20.85 -11.65 -14.81
CA LEU A 570 20.70 -11.27 -16.23
C LEU A 570 21.04 -9.80 -16.50
N ASP A 571 20.67 -8.91 -15.57
CA ASP A 571 20.89 -7.46 -15.65
C ASP A 571 22.36 -7.07 -15.32
N SER A 572 23.17 -8.00 -14.81
CA SER A 572 24.57 -7.71 -14.50
C SER A 572 25.39 -7.49 -15.79
N PRO A 573 26.12 -6.36 -15.89
CA PRO A 573 26.99 -6.07 -17.04
C PRO A 573 28.28 -6.90 -17.03
N ASP A 574 28.65 -7.49 -15.88
CA ASP A 574 29.90 -8.23 -15.72
C ASP A 574 29.86 -9.63 -16.37
N ILE A 575 28.67 -10.12 -16.70
CA ILE A 575 28.45 -11.46 -17.25
C ILE A 575 28.18 -11.32 -18.75
N SER A 576 28.97 -12.02 -19.58
CA SER A 576 28.77 -12.04 -21.03
C SER A 576 27.45 -12.73 -21.42
N ASP A 577 26.86 -12.30 -22.53
CA ASP A 577 25.57 -12.87 -22.98
C ASP A 577 25.65 -14.36 -23.31
N GLU A 578 26.80 -14.84 -23.79
CA GLU A 578 27.08 -16.27 -24.00
C GLU A 578 27.03 -17.08 -22.68
N ALA A 579 27.57 -16.50 -21.59
CA ALA A 579 27.53 -17.12 -20.27
C ALA A 579 26.10 -17.13 -19.71
N LYS A 580 25.31 -16.08 -19.97
CA LYS A 580 23.88 -16.02 -19.61
C LYS A 580 23.08 -17.10 -20.34
N GLU A 581 23.29 -17.25 -21.64
CA GLU A 581 22.63 -18.27 -22.45
C GLU A 581 23.00 -19.69 -22.00
N THR A 582 24.28 -19.94 -21.70
CA THR A 582 24.75 -21.26 -21.24
C THR A 582 24.22 -21.62 -19.85
N LEU A 583 24.14 -20.65 -18.93
CA LEU A 583 23.72 -20.88 -17.54
C LEU A 583 22.20 -20.97 -17.39
N MET A 584 21.46 -20.10 -18.08
CA MET A 584 20.02 -19.89 -17.86
C MET A 584 19.15 -20.23 -19.09
N GLY A 585 19.72 -20.29 -20.29
CA GLY A 585 18.98 -20.56 -21.54
C GLY A 585 18.19 -19.37 -22.09
N PHE A 586 18.35 -18.18 -21.51
CA PHE A 586 17.73 -16.93 -21.97
C PHE A 586 18.62 -15.73 -21.62
N THR A 587 18.58 -14.70 -22.46
CA THR A 587 19.39 -13.47 -22.32
C THR A 587 18.56 -12.25 -21.92
N ASP A 588 17.25 -12.23 -22.21
CA ASP A 588 16.37 -11.09 -21.93
C ASP A 588 15.65 -11.23 -20.56
N THR A 589 15.57 -10.13 -19.81
CA THR A 589 14.89 -10.04 -18.51
C THR A 589 13.36 -10.00 -18.64
N LYS A 590 12.83 -9.64 -19.81
CA LYS A 590 11.37 -9.48 -20.03
C LYS A 590 10.56 -10.74 -19.71
N GLY A 591 11.08 -11.91 -20.08
CA GLY A 591 10.40 -13.20 -19.81
C GLY A 591 10.23 -13.47 -18.31
N ALA A 592 11.25 -13.15 -17.51
CA ALA A 592 11.20 -13.31 -16.05
C ALA A 592 10.20 -12.34 -15.40
N TYR A 593 10.13 -11.10 -15.87
CA TYR A 593 9.13 -10.13 -15.42
C TYR A 593 7.70 -10.55 -15.80
N LEU A 594 7.48 -11.03 -17.03
CA LEU A 594 6.17 -11.51 -17.48
C LEU A 594 5.70 -12.71 -16.64
N ALA A 595 6.59 -13.69 -16.41
CA ALA A 595 6.29 -14.85 -15.58
C ALA A 595 5.91 -14.45 -14.15
N LEU A 596 6.64 -13.49 -13.55
CA LEU A 596 6.36 -12.96 -12.22
C LEU A 596 4.98 -12.29 -12.17
N GLY A 597 4.65 -11.45 -13.16
CA GLY A 597 3.35 -10.80 -13.27
C GLY A 597 2.20 -11.81 -13.38
N LEU A 598 2.34 -12.81 -14.27
CA LEU A 598 1.34 -13.85 -14.46
C LEU A 598 1.13 -14.70 -13.20
N MET A 599 2.20 -15.04 -12.48
CA MET A 599 2.11 -15.76 -11.21
C MET A 599 1.34 -14.95 -10.15
N CYS A 600 1.59 -13.65 -10.05
CA CYS A 600 0.87 -12.79 -9.09
C CYS A 600 -0.62 -12.68 -9.43
N ILE A 601 -0.95 -12.50 -10.72
CA ILE A 601 -2.34 -12.39 -11.19
C ILE A 601 -3.10 -13.71 -11.01
N THR A 602 -2.51 -14.84 -11.42
CA THR A 602 -3.14 -16.16 -11.25
C THR A 602 -3.40 -16.48 -9.79
N PHE A 603 -2.45 -16.14 -8.90
CA PHE A 603 -2.61 -16.33 -7.47
C PHE A 603 -3.72 -15.45 -6.86
N LEU A 604 -3.93 -14.24 -7.39
CA LEU A 604 -5.06 -13.39 -7.01
C LEU A 604 -6.39 -14.06 -7.30
N PHE A 605 -6.57 -14.57 -8.52
CA PHE A 605 -7.78 -15.28 -8.90
C PHE A 605 -7.98 -16.55 -8.06
N LEU A 606 -6.90 -17.26 -7.72
CA LEU A 606 -6.95 -18.40 -6.82
C LEU A 606 -7.42 -17.99 -5.41
N CYS A 607 -6.86 -16.92 -4.83
CA CYS A 607 -7.28 -16.43 -3.51
C CYS A 607 -8.75 -15.99 -3.51
N LEU A 608 -9.17 -15.25 -4.54
CA LEU A 608 -10.55 -14.77 -4.67
C LEU A 608 -11.52 -15.94 -4.83
N SER A 609 -11.20 -16.92 -5.68
CA SER A 609 -12.05 -18.10 -5.88
C SER A 609 -12.17 -18.95 -4.62
N VAL A 610 -11.06 -19.19 -3.89
CA VAL A 610 -11.08 -19.89 -2.59
C VAL A 610 -11.91 -19.11 -1.56
N TYR A 611 -11.80 -17.79 -1.53
CA TYR A 611 -12.57 -16.94 -0.62
C TYR A 611 -14.07 -16.99 -0.92
N LEU A 612 -14.45 -16.81 -2.19
CA LEU A 612 -15.85 -16.87 -2.64
C LEU A 612 -16.44 -18.27 -2.41
N TYR A 613 -15.70 -19.34 -2.73
CA TYR A 613 -16.11 -20.71 -2.45
C TYR A 613 -16.40 -20.93 -0.97
N ARG A 614 -15.54 -20.42 -0.08
CA ARG A 614 -15.74 -20.57 1.38
C ARG A 614 -16.93 -19.79 1.90
N ILE A 615 -17.16 -18.56 1.41
CA ILE A 615 -18.36 -17.80 1.77
C ILE A 615 -19.59 -18.57 1.33
N HIS A 616 -19.59 -19.07 0.10
CA HIS A 616 -20.71 -19.81 -0.46
C HIS A 616 -21.00 -21.09 0.34
N ASP A 617 -20.00 -21.93 0.59
CA ASP A 617 -20.13 -23.16 1.39
C ASP A 617 -20.62 -22.87 2.82
N SER A 618 -20.06 -21.85 3.48
CA SER A 618 -20.49 -21.47 4.84
C SER A 618 -21.95 -20.97 4.84
N PHE A 619 -22.31 -20.15 3.86
CA PHE A 619 -23.68 -19.63 3.71
C PHE A 619 -24.68 -20.76 3.45
N GLN A 620 -24.37 -21.69 2.55
CA GLN A 620 -25.23 -22.84 2.25
C GLN A 620 -25.47 -23.73 3.47
N ARG A 621 -24.43 -24.01 4.27
CA ARG A 621 -24.58 -24.78 5.52
C ARG A 621 -25.49 -24.10 6.53
N LEU A 622 -25.45 -22.77 6.59
CA LEU A 622 -26.29 -21.97 7.47
C LEU A 622 -27.74 -21.91 6.97
N VAL A 623 -27.95 -21.78 5.65
CA VAL A 623 -29.29 -21.76 5.03
C VAL A 623 -30.02 -23.10 5.20
N ARG A 624 -29.32 -24.24 5.06
CA ARG A 624 -29.90 -25.58 5.29
C ARG A 624 -30.48 -25.79 6.69
N LYS A 625 -30.10 -24.96 7.67
CA LYS A 625 -30.62 -25.02 9.05
C LYS A 625 -31.91 -24.20 9.24
N MET A 626 -32.37 -23.46 8.23
CA MET A 626 -33.59 -22.64 8.29
C MET A 626 -34.83 -23.40 7.76
N PRO A 627 -36.05 -23.10 8.28
CA PRO A 627 -37.28 -23.71 7.78
C PRO A 627 -37.60 -23.30 6.33
N VAL A 628 -38.03 -24.29 5.54
CA VAL A 628 -37.77 -24.44 4.09
C VAL A 628 -38.59 -23.55 3.14
N LYS A 629 -39.68 -22.88 3.55
CA LYS A 629 -40.66 -22.36 2.57
C LYS A 629 -40.21 -21.22 1.63
N ASN A 630 -39.15 -20.46 1.95
CA ASN A 630 -38.67 -19.33 1.12
C ASN A 630 -37.12 -19.26 0.99
N ALA A 631 -36.40 -20.32 1.36
CA ALA A 631 -34.94 -20.29 1.53
C ALA A 631 -34.17 -20.23 0.20
N GLU A 632 -34.62 -20.95 -0.83
CA GLU A 632 -33.89 -21.02 -2.11
C GLU A 632 -33.98 -19.71 -2.91
N ALA A 633 -35.17 -19.14 -3.05
CA ALA A 633 -35.34 -17.87 -3.76
C ALA A 633 -34.64 -16.70 -3.06
N SER A 634 -34.71 -16.62 -1.72
CA SER A 634 -33.99 -15.58 -0.95
C SER A 634 -32.47 -15.73 -1.03
N SER A 635 -31.94 -16.98 -1.09
CA SER A 635 -30.51 -17.23 -1.23
C SER A 635 -29.96 -16.75 -2.58
N MET A 636 -30.73 -16.90 -3.66
CA MET A 636 -30.33 -16.49 -5.00
C MET A 636 -30.22 -14.97 -5.07
N TRP A 637 -31.26 -14.21 -4.73
CA TRP A 637 -31.26 -12.74 -4.79
C TRP A 637 -30.22 -12.07 -3.89
N LEU A 638 -29.91 -12.68 -2.73
CA LEU A 638 -28.85 -12.21 -1.85
C LEU A 638 -27.48 -12.39 -2.49
N LEU A 639 -27.22 -13.55 -3.10
CA LEU A 639 -25.96 -13.83 -3.80
C LEU A 639 -25.82 -12.95 -5.05
N THR A 640 -26.89 -12.74 -5.82
CA THR A 640 -26.86 -11.86 -7.00
C THR A 640 -26.62 -10.41 -6.62
N GLY A 641 -27.22 -9.93 -5.53
CA GLY A 641 -26.95 -8.58 -5.00
C GLY A 641 -25.53 -8.42 -4.49
N ALA A 642 -25.03 -9.40 -3.72
CA ALA A 642 -23.67 -9.41 -3.20
C ALA A 642 -22.62 -9.45 -4.32
N CYS A 643 -22.79 -10.35 -5.29
CA CYS A 643 -21.92 -10.44 -6.46
C CYS A 643 -22.07 -9.21 -7.36
N GLY A 644 -23.27 -8.69 -7.60
CA GLY A 644 -23.48 -7.53 -8.47
C GLY A 644 -22.77 -6.28 -7.98
N LEU A 645 -23.01 -5.87 -6.73
CA LEU A 645 -22.34 -4.72 -6.13
C LEU A 645 -20.88 -4.99 -5.78
N GLY A 646 -20.54 -6.23 -5.39
CA GLY A 646 -19.16 -6.63 -5.15
C GLY A 646 -18.30 -6.59 -6.41
N ILE A 647 -18.80 -7.12 -7.54
CA ILE A 647 -18.09 -7.14 -8.83
C ILE A 647 -18.02 -5.73 -9.43
N SER A 648 -19.10 -4.95 -9.37
CA SER A 648 -19.07 -3.57 -9.87
C SER A 648 -18.16 -2.67 -9.04
N ALA A 649 -18.12 -2.84 -7.71
CA ALA A 649 -17.11 -2.19 -6.86
C ALA A 649 -15.70 -2.73 -7.12
N LEU A 650 -15.57 -3.99 -7.52
CA LEU A 650 -14.29 -4.59 -7.89
C LEU A 650 -13.75 -4.05 -9.21
N LEU A 651 -14.62 -3.83 -10.19
CA LEU A 651 -14.26 -3.25 -11.48
C LEU A 651 -14.01 -1.74 -11.38
N SER A 652 -14.90 -0.98 -10.72
CA SER A 652 -14.76 0.47 -10.57
C SER A 652 -13.66 0.87 -9.58
N GLY A 653 -13.54 0.15 -8.46
CA GLY A 653 -12.40 0.28 -7.56
C GLY A 653 -11.11 -0.17 -8.25
N GLY A 654 -11.19 -1.18 -9.13
CA GLY A 654 -10.12 -1.65 -10.00
C GLY A 654 -9.56 -0.59 -10.92
N THR A 655 -10.44 0.16 -11.61
CA THR A 655 -10.04 1.19 -12.58
C THR A 655 -9.58 2.49 -11.92
N LEU A 656 -10.18 2.88 -10.81
CA LEU A 656 -9.85 4.14 -10.12
C LEU A 656 -8.68 4.00 -9.14
N TYR A 657 -8.54 2.84 -8.52
CA TYR A 657 -7.65 2.64 -7.37
C TYR A 657 -6.90 1.30 -7.43
N GLY A 658 -6.79 0.69 -8.61
CA GLY A 658 -6.16 -0.61 -8.81
C GLY A 658 -6.97 -1.79 -8.29
N ILE A 659 -6.55 -3.02 -8.62
CA ILE A 659 -7.20 -4.29 -8.29
C ILE A 659 -7.52 -4.41 -6.80
N ILE A 660 -6.74 -3.80 -5.90
CA ILE A 660 -6.99 -3.89 -4.46
C ILE A 660 -7.97 -2.81 -3.97
N GLY A 661 -8.04 -1.64 -4.60
CA GLY A 661 -9.22 -0.79 -4.48
C GLY A 661 -10.49 -1.53 -4.95
N GLY A 662 -10.34 -2.38 -5.96
CA GLY A 662 -11.34 -3.34 -6.38
C GLY A 662 -11.61 -4.47 -5.37
N LEU A 663 -10.59 -5.05 -4.71
CA LEU A 663 -10.79 -6.12 -3.73
C LEU A 663 -11.30 -5.61 -2.38
N VAL A 664 -10.87 -4.41 -1.96
CA VAL A 664 -11.36 -3.72 -0.75
C VAL A 664 -12.76 -3.17 -1.02
N GLY A 665 -12.97 -2.52 -2.17
CA GLY A 665 -14.28 -2.15 -2.67
C GLY A 665 -15.19 -3.36 -2.74
N GLY A 666 -14.77 -4.43 -3.39
CA GLY A 666 -15.45 -5.71 -3.43
C GLY A 666 -15.74 -6.25 -2.03
N ALA A 667 -14.78 -6.34 -1.12
CA ALA A 667 -14.98 -6.86 0.24
C ALA A 667 -15.94 -6.00 1.09
N ILE A 668 -15.96 -4.68 0.88
CA ILE A 668 -16.86 -3.74 1.58
C ILE A 668 -18.26 -3.75 0.94
N PHE A 669 -18.34 -3.71 -0.38
CA PHE A 669 -19.59 -3.63 -1.15
C PHE A 669 -20.26 -4.98 -1.38
N PHE A 670 -19.57 -6.09 -1.20
CA PHE A 670 -20.15 -7.44 -1.25
C PHE A 670 -21.20 -7.67 -0.13
N PRO A 671 -20.92 -7.36 1.16
CA PRO A 671 -21.98 -7.41 2.18
C PRO A 671 -23.04 -6.33 1.98
N ILE A 672 -22.69 -5.12 1.52
CA ILE A 672 -23.70 -4.08 1.21
C ILE A 672 -24.64 -4.56 0.10
N GLY A 673 -24.10 -5.20 -0.93
CA GLY A 673 -24.84 -5.81 -2.02
C GLY A 673 -25.75 -6.94 -1.58
N GLY A 674 -25.27 -7.78 -0.65
CA GLY A 674 -26.11 -8.80 -0.03
C GLY A 674 -27.28 -8.19 0.76
N ALA A 675 -27.05 -7.09 1.48
CA ALA A 675 -28.11 -6.36 2.18
C ALA A 675 -29.15 -5.79 1.18
N ILE A 676 -28.70 -5.13 0.11
CA ILE A 676 -29.58 -4.57 -0.92
C ILE A 676 -30.36 -5.67 -1.65
N GLY A 677 -29.70 -6.76 -2.05
CA GLY A 677 -30.35 -7.92 -2.67
C GLY A 677 -31.42 -8.56 -1.78
N SER A 678 -31.16 -8.63 -0.47
CA SER A 678 -32.13 -9.11 0.52
C SER A 678 -33.37 -8.22 0.58
N VAL A 679 -33.20 -6.88 0.50
CA VAL A 679 -34.32 -5.94 0.48
C VAL A 679 -35.10 -6.03 -0.83
N CYS A 680 -34.41 -6.13 -1.97
CA CYS A 680 -35.04 -6.27 -3.29
C CYS A 680 -35.92 -7.51 -3.40
N PHE A 681 -35.51 -8.65 -2.84
CA PHE A 681 -36.32 -9.88 -2.82
C PHE A 681 -37.69 -9.66 -2.16
N PHE A 682 -37.75 -8.96 -1.02
CA PHE A 682 -39.02 -8.70 -0.33
C PHE A 682 -39.85 -7.58 -0.98
N CYS A 683 -39.21 -6.57 -1.58
CA CYS A 683 -39.91 -5.52 -2.34
C CYS A 683 -40.52 -6.03 -3.65
N LEU A 684 -39.83 -6.93 -4.36
CA LEU A 684 -40.23 -7.40 -5.70
C LEU A 684 -40.97 -8.74 -5.66
N GLY A 685 -40.63 -9.65 -4.75
CA GLY A 685 -41.26 -10.97 -4.59
C GLY A 685 -42.58 -10.96 -3.82
N GLY A 686 -42.96 -9.83 -3.22
CA GLY A 686 -44.18 -9.68 -2.43
C GLY A 686 -45.50 -9.62 -3.22
N LYS A 687 -45.50 -9.83 -4.55
CA LYS A 687 -46.75 -9.79 -5.34
C LYS A 687 -47.55 -11.10 -5.35
N ASP A 688 -46.94 -12.25 -5.03
CA ASP A 688 -47.62 -13.55 -5.17
C ASP A 688 -48.05 -14.23 -3.86
N THR A 689 -47.77 -13.64 -2.69
CA THR A 689 -48.15 -14.24 -1.39
C THR A 689 -49.38 -13.58 -0.76
N LYS A 690 -50.43 -13.27 -1.54
CA LYS A 690 -51.72 -12.84 -0.99
C LYS A 690 -52.62 -13.98 -0.48
N ASN A 691 -52.22 -15.24 -0.68
CA ASN A 691 -52.98 -16.41 -0.22
C ASN A 691 -52.13 -17.31 0.69
N ALA A 692 -52.00 -16.96 1.97
CA ALA A 692 -51.61 -17.93 3.00
C ALA A 692 -52.27 -17.54 4.34
N PRO A 693 -52.92 -18.50 5.05
CA PRO A 693 -53.72 -18.20 6.23
C PRO A 693 -52.84 -17.89 7.45
N GLU A 694 -53.40 -17.09 8.35
CA GLU A 694 -52.82 -16.71 9.64
C GLU A 694 -52.30 -17.94 10.41
N ALA A 695 -50.98 -17.99 10.62
CA ALA A 695 -50.36 -18.91 11.57
C ALA A 695 -50.03 -18.14 12.85
N SER A 696 -50.93 -18.25 13.82
CA SER A 696 -50.69 -17.94 15.21
C SER A 696 -49.62 -18.88 15.80
N ASN A 697 -48.83 -18.35 16.74
CA ASN A 697 -47.93 -19.06 17.66
C ASN A 697 -46.71 -19.80 17.08
N VAL A 698 -45.56 -19.11 17.02
CA VAL A 698 -44.23 -19.75 17.09
C VAL A 698 -43.41 -19.12 18.20
N LYS A 699 -43.18 -19.90 19.27
CA LYS A 699 -42.26 -19.59 20.38
C LYS A 699 -40.83 -19.45 19.83
N ALA A 700 -40.16 -18.36 20.20
CA ALA A 700 -38.75 -18.14 19.93
C ALA A 700 -37.89 -19.23 20.62
N ILE A 701 -37.15 -20.01 19.83
CA ILE A 701 -36.11 -20.91 20.35
C ILE A 701 -34.84 -20.08 20.51
N THR A 702 -34.44 -19.84 21.76
CA THR A 702 -33.11 -19.35 22.12
C THR A 702 -32.10 -20.51 22.03
N PRO A 703 -30.88 -20.29 21.50
CA PRO A 703 -29.87 -21.34 21.51
C PRO A 703 -29.33 -21.51 22.93
N LYS A 704 -29.69 -22.65 23.55
CA LYS A 704 -29.10 -23.14 24.80
C LYS A 704 -27.68 -23.62 24.49
N VAL A 705 -26.68 -22.96 25.07
CA VAL A 705 -25.32 -23.49 25.15
C VAL A 705 -25.36 -24.64 26.16
N THR A 706 -25.36 -25.87 25.69
CA THR A 706 -25.16 -27.06 26.53
C THR A 706 -23.72 -27.53 26.43
N SER A 707 -23.11 -27.59 27.59
CA SER A 707 -21.87 -28.26 27.94
C SER A 707 -21.77 -29.68 27.39
N SER A 708 -20.56 -30.03 26.97
CA SER A 708 -20.02 -31.38 26.72
C SER A 708 -20.55 -32.47 27.65
N PRO A 709 -20.71 -33.72 27.16
CA PRO A 709 -20.54 -34.91 27.97
C PRO A 709 -19.19 -35.60 27.67
N SER A 710 -18.64 -36.08 28.77
CA SER A 710 -17.53 -36.98 28.99
C SER A 710 -17.53 -38.24 28.12
N ILE A 711 -16.31 -38.65 27.76
CA ILE A 711 -15.97 -39.93 27.12
C ILE A 711 -16.07 -41.04 28.18
N THR A 712 -16.90 -42.05 27.91
CA THR A 712 -16.81 -43.38 28.50
C THR A 712 -16.95 -44.42 27.39
N SER A 713 -15.98 -45.31 27.35
CA SER A 713 -15.84 -46.58 26.63
C SER A 713 -17.12 -47.23 26.12
N LEU A 714 -17.11 -47.67 24.85
CA LEU A 714 -17.73 -48.93 24.41
C LEU A 714 -17.13 -49.36 23.05
N THR A 715 -16.85 -50.65 23.01
CA THR A 715 -16.14 -51.49 22.03
C THR A 715 -16.97 -51.88 20.81
N ASP A 716 -16.26 -52.25 19.73
CA ASP A 716 -16.58 -53.18 18.63
C ASP A 716 -17.98 -53.24 18.01
N GLY A 717 -18.04 -53.14 16.68
CA GLY A 717 -19.20 -53.51 15.88
C GLY A 717 -19.11 -53.02 14.43
N ASP A 718 -18.84 -53.96 13.54
CA ASP A 718 -18.70 -53.87 12.08
C ASP A 718 -19.85 -53.14 11.32
N ILE A 719 -19.54 -52.72 10.07
CA ILE A 719 -20.22 -53.11 8.81
C ILE A 719 -20.24 -51.99 7.74
N SER A 720 -19.43 -52.25 6.70
CA SER A 720 -19.57 -52.04 5.24
C SER A 720 -19.94 -50.68 4.63
N CYS A 721 -19.00 -50.17 3.83
CA CYS A 721 -19.25 -49.39 2.63
C CYS A 721 -19.81 -50.25 1.49
N SER A 722 -20.78 -49.73 0.73
CA SER A 722 -21.02 -50.12 -0.65
C SER A 722 -21.47 -48.91 -1.48
N THR A 723 -20.66 -48.66 -2.52
CA THR A 723 -20.90 -47.96 -3.81
C THR A 723 -21.41 -46.53 -3.82
#